data_AF-A0A496A545-F1
#
_entry.id   AF-A0A496A545-F1
#
_cell.length_a   1.000
_cell.length_b   1.000
_cell.length_c   1.000
_cell.angle_alpha   90.00
_cell.angle_beta   90.00
_cell.angle_gamma   90.00
#
_symmetry.space_group_name_H-M   'P 1'
#
loop_
_entity.id
_entity.type
_entity.pdbx_description
1 polymer ?
#
loop_
_entity_poly.entity_id
_entity_poly.type
_entity_poly.pdbx_seq_one_letter_code
_entity_poly.pdbx_strand_id
1 'polypeptide(L)'
;MKTITTLFVLLIIFSLNTFAQDIPYTVLEGHPSTVYSVAYSPDGQTLASGSWRTIYFWDANTGELLRTLRGHTGAAYSVAYSPDGQTLASSGYDPLNRLRDDPIYFWDANTGEHLRTLEGHRDVRSVAYSPDGQTLASSSARTIYFWDANTGEHLRTLEGHRDVRSVAYSPDGQTLASSSSARTIYFWDANTGEHLRTLEGHRGVYSVVYSVAFSPDGQTLAGRGMDTIYLWDVNTGEHLRTLEGPRRAVYSVKVGPAGRTLGGAVYGVAFSPDGQTLASRGVDTIDLWDVNTGELLRTLRHWDVYSVAFSPDGQTLASGGRETTIRLWKFSSTRVSITPNPVVSPGIGEQLTVNIGIVAGENVGGYQVSLEFNANANVLRYVEGANGDYLPPGAFFVPPVVSESEVPWVKKKIVTLGATSLTGVSNGDGTLATITFEVLDVKESFIDLFNVILTDDEGEHLLHFSPRRTKVEAFTVVTSSSAIVSLAPTSVLSPTIGEQFTFNVDIAGGQNVAASQLTYDFDESALKYISTSRGDYLAGGVGNGDGTLETVTFEVLSVKKASTVSVSGYLVAPNGVRSIPTFESAEVIVPLTGDVNRDGSVNILDLVLVASSFGQSVPEEGNPADVNEDGIVNIVDLVKVAGALGGEAAAPSAWNLDLEDTFTREQVQQWLFEAQQLNLTDATSQRGHLFLQNLLAALTPKETALLPNYPNPFNPETWIPYQLAEPADVTVTIYAVDGAVVRTLKLGHQPIGIYQGKGRAAYWDGRNALGEPVASGVYFYTLSTESTRDSVTAGEFTATRKMLIKK
;
A
#
# COMPACT_ATOMS: atom_id res chain seq x y z
N MET A 1 -35.46 2.03 -46.61
CA MET A 1 -34.00 1.83 -46.76
C MET A 1 -33.31 1.85 -45.39
N LYS A 2 -33.40 2.92 -44.58
CA LYS A 2 -32.84 2.95 -43.20
C LYS A 2 -33.15 1.69 -42.36
N THR A 3 -34.40 1.22 -42.34
CA THR A 3 -34.81 0.00 -41.59
C THR A 3 -34.13 -1.28 -42.06
N ILE A 4 -33.83 -1.40 -43.36
CA ILE A 4 -33.14 -2.58 -43.91
C ILE A 4 -31.64 -2.44 -43.65
N THR A 5 -31.08 -1.24 -43.76
CA THR A 5 -29.67 -0.98 -43.48
C THR A 5 -29.32 -1.23 -42.01
N THR A 6 -30.14 -0.77 -41.05
CA THR A 6 -29.92 -1.00 -39.61
C THR A 6 -30.06 -2.48 -39.22
N LEU A 7 -31.03 -3.22 -39.79
CA LEU A 7 -31.16 -4.67 -39.57
C LEU A 7 -29.99 -5.46 -40.18
N PHE A 8 -29.48 -5.00 -41.33
CA PHE A 8 -28.35 -5.62 -42.03
C PHE A 8 -27.01 -5.35 -41.31
N VAL A 9 -26.85 -4.16 -40.71
CA VAL A 9 -25.73 -3.83 -39.83
C VAL A 9 -25.75 -4.71 -38.58
N LEU A 10 -26.91 -4.95 -37.96
CA LEU A 10 -27.04 -5.89 -36.83
C LEU A 10 -26.71 -7.34 -37.21
N LEU A 11 -27.11 -7.82 -38.39
CA LEU A 11 -26.75 -9.17 -38.88
C LEU A 11 -25.25 -9.30 -39.19
N ILE A 12 -24.63 -8.20 -39.62
CA ILE A 12 -23.17 -8.06 -39.80
C ILE A 12 -22.46 -8.02 -38.45
N ILE A 13 -22.99 -7.31 -37.44
CA ILE A 13 -22.48 -7.29 -36.05
C ILE A 13 -22.55 -8.69 -35.41
N PHE A 14 -23.58 -9.48 -35.71
CA PHE A 14 -23.67 -10.89 -35.29
C PHE A 14 -22.66 -11.82 -35.99
N SER A 15 -22.03 -11.40 -37.10
CA SER A 15 -21.18 -12.25 -37.95
C SER A 15 -19.73 -11.79 -38.12
N LEU A 16 -19.40 -10.55 -37.74
CA LEU A 16 -18.05 -9.98 -37.84
C LEU A 16 -17.55 -9.52 -36.45
N ASN A 17 -16.95 -10.46 -35.72
CA ASN A 17 -16.03 -10.14 -34.62
C ASN A 17 -14.74 -9.53 -35.22
N THR A 18 -14.72 -8.21 -35.40
CA THR A 18 -13.53 -7.51 -35.89
C THR A 18 -13.01 -6.50 -34.87
N PHE A 19 -11.90 -6.88 -34.22
CA PHE A 19 -10.74 -6.16 -33.66
C PHE A 19 -10.62 -4.62 -33.72
N ALA A 20 -11.69 -3.85 -33.68
CA ALA A 20 -11.58 -2.42 -33.42
C ALA A 20 -11.55 -2.27 -31.91
N GLN A 21 -10.40 -2.00 -31.29
CA GLN A 21 -10.28 -1.11 -30.12
C GLN A 21 -8.81 -0.87 -29.73
N ASP A 22 -7.85 -1.77 -29.98
CA ASP A 22 -6.45 -1.60 -29.53
C ASP A 22 -5.58 -0.67 -30.41
N ILE A 23 -6.21 0.19 -31.21
CA ILE A 23 -5.55 1.15 -32.08
C ILE A 23 -5.86 2.56 -31.56
N PRO A 24 -4.86 3.42 -31.37
CA PRO A 24 -5.12 4.82 -31.03
C PRO A 24 -5.94 5.48 -32.14
N TYR A 25 -6.87 6.37 -31.78
CA TYR A 25 -7.68 7.04 -32.80
C TYR A 25 -6.88 8.12 -33.53
N THR A 26 -5.82 8.63 -32.90
CA THR A 26 -4.83 9.49 -33.57
C THR A 26 -3.42 9.26 -32.99
N VAL A 27 -2.42 9.46 -33.84
CA VAL A 27 -1.00 9.39 -33.51
C VAL A 27 -0.38 10.74 -33.88
N LEU A 28 0.14 11.46 -32.89
CA LEU A 28 0.79 12.74 -33.09
C LEU A 28 2.29 12.49 -33.28
N GLU A 29 2.78 12.85 -34.46
CA GLU A 29 4.17 12.65 -34.87
C GLU A 29 4.90 13.99 -35.02
N GLY A 30 6.22 14.00 -34.80
CA GLY A 30 7.07 15.16 -35.10
C GLY A 30 8.01 15.60 -33.97
N HIS A 31 7.95 14.97 -32.80
CA HIS A 31 8.98 15.21 -31.77
C HIS A 31 10.34 14.67 -32.24
N PRO A 32 11.44 15.36 -31.92
CA PRO A 32 12.78 14.95 -32.36
C PRO A 32 13.36 13.79 -31.53
N SER A 33 12.71 13.44 -30.42
CA SER A 33 13.20 12.44 -29.45
C SER A 33 12.05 11.91 -28.59
N THR A 34 12.37 11.05 -27.61
CA THR A 34 11.45 10.53 -26.59
C THR A 34 10.54 11.62 -26.03
N VAL A 35 9.26 11.31 -25.91
CA VAL A 35 8.29 12.15 -25.20
C VAL A 35 8.26 11.73 -23.74
N TYR A 36 8.70 12.61 -22.85
CA TYR A 36 8.85 12.32 -21.42
C TYR A 36 7.61 12.67 -20.61
N SER A 37 6.84 13.67 -21.05
CA SER A 37 5.68 14.17 -20.32
C SER A 37 4.60 14.63 -21.29
N VAL A 38 3.34 14.35 -20.95
CA VAL A 38 2.15 14.88 -21.61
C VAL A 38 1.18 15.43 -20.57
N ALA A 39 0.46 16.51 -20.88
CA ALA A 39 -0.55 17.10 -20.00
C ALA A 39 -1.63 17.79 -20.84
N TYR A 40 -2.90 17.56 -20.51
CA TYR A 40 -4.02 18.32 -21.09
C TYR A 40 -4.16 19.68 -20.40
N SER A 41 -4.58 20.69 -21.14
CA SER A 41 -5.09 21.93 -20.56
C SER A 41 -6.37 21.66 -19.75
N PRO A 42 -6.72 22.49 -18.75
CA PRO A 42 -7.92 22.28 -17.92
C PRO A 42 -9.23 22.27 -18.70
N ASP A 43 -9.29 22.95 -19.86
CA ASP A 43 -10.43 22.94 -20.78
C ASP A 43 -10.44 21.76 -21.77
N GLY A 44 -9.40 20.92 -21.73
CA GLY A 44 -9.22 19.75 -22.59
C GLY A 44 -8.87 20.05 -24.05
N GLN A 45 -8.81 21.33 -24.47
CA GLN A 45 -8.67 21.70 -25.89
C GLN A 45 -7.23 21.58 -26.40
N THR A 46 -6.24 21.70 -25.52
CA THR A 46 -4.82 21.68 -25.89
C THR A 46 -4.09 20.58 -25.13
N LEU A 47 -3.23 19.84 -25.83
CA LEU A 47 -2.30 18.89 -25.22
C LEU A 47 -0.87 19.45 -25.27
N ALA A 48 -0.22 19.57 -24.12
CA ALA A 48 1.21 19.87 -24.03
C ALA A 48 2.03 18.57 -23.99
N SER A 49 3.22 18.60 -24.60
CA SER A 49 4.11 17.44 -24.61
C SER A 49 5.58 17.83 -24.60
N GLY A 50 6.34 17.30 -23.64
CA GLY A 50 7.75 17.57 -23.44
C GLY A 50 8.66 16.50 -24.04
N SER A 51 9.65 16.92 -24.83
CA SER A 51 10.70 16.07 -25.41
C SER A 51 12.08 16.67 -25.15
N TRP A 52 13.10 16.16 -25.84
CA TRP A 52 14.43 16.75 -25.84
C TRP A 52 14.39 18.16 -26.42
N ARG A 53 14.66 19.17 -25.57
CA ARG A 53 14.79 20.60 -25.88
C ARG A 53 13.55 21.29 -26.44
N THR A 54 12.44 20.60 -26.51
CA THR A 54 11.22 21.08 -27.18
C THR A 54 10.00 20.69 -26.38
N ILE A 55 9.02 21.59 -26.36
CA ILE A 55 7.67 21.32 -25.89
C ILE A 55 6.73 21.66 -27.03
N TYR A 56 5.80 20.78 -27.35
CA TYR A 56 4.80 21.03 -28.40
C TYR A 56 3.41 21.19 -27.76
N PHE A 57 2.64 22.14 -28.29
CA PHE A 57 1.21 22.27 -28.06
C PHE A 57 0.45 21.72 -29.25
N TRP A 58 -0.48 20.82 -28.99
CA TRP A 58 -1.34 20.19 -29.98
C TRP A 58 -2.78 20.56 -29.72
N ASP A 59 -3.57 20.70 -30.77
CA ASP A 59 -5.01 20.69 -30.65
C ASP A 59 -5.46 19.28 -30.28
N ALA A 60 -6.15 19.13 -29.16
CA ALA A 60 -6.52 17.82 -28.63
C ALA A 60 -7.56 17.08 -29.49
N ASN A 61 -8.38 17.82 -30.24
CA ASN A 61 -9.47 17.25 -31.03
C ASN A 61 -9.00 16.83 -32.43
N THR A 62 -8.18 17.68 -33.06
CA THR A 62 -7.70 17.48 -34.43
C THR A 62 -6.35 16.78 -34.48
N GLY A 63 -5.56 16.85 -33.41
CA GLY A 63 -4.18 16.38 -33.37
C GLY A 63 -3.19 17.29 -34.10
N GLU A 64 -3.62 18.47 -34.55
CA GLU A 64 -2.74 19.41 -35.25
C GLU A 64 -1.71 20.04 -34.31
N LEU A 65 -0.48 20.18 -34.78
CA LEU A 65 0.57 20.89 -34.05
C LEU A 65 0.27 22.40 -34.08
N LEU A 66 -0.10 22.95 -32.92
CA LEU A 66 -0.38 24.37 -32.77
C LEU A 66 0.90 25.18 -32.64
N ARG A 67 1.82 24.77 -31.74
CA ARG A 67 3.03 25.54 -31.40
C ARG A 67 4.20 24.65 -31.01
N THR A 68 5.41 25.18 -31.21
CA THR A 68 6.67 24.59 -30.74
C THR A 68 7.40 25.58 -29.84
N LEU A 69 7.50 25.26 -28.56
CA LEU A 69 8.25 26.03 -27.58
C LEU A 69 9.69 25.52 -27.50
N ARG A 70 10.65 26.43 -27.64
CA ARG A 70 12.09 26.16 -27.64
C ARG A 70 12.76 26.99 -26.54
N GLY A 71 13.65 26.37 -25.78
CA GLY A 71 14.37 27.07 -24.70
C GLY A 71 15.07 26.09 -23.76
N HIS A 72 14.45 24.92 -23.53
CA HIS A 72 15.08 23.82 -22.79
C HIS A 72 16.41 23.40 -23.41
N THR A 73 17.42 23.22 -22.56
CA THR A 73 18.78 22.79 -22.95
C THR A 73 18.95 21.27 -22.92
N GLY A 74 18.08 20.57 -22.20
CA GLY A 74 18.05 19.11 -22.05
C GLY A 74 16.65 18.51 -22.27
N ALA A 75 16.37 17.38 -21.63
CA ALA A 75 15.05 16.73 -21.67
C ALA A 75 14.04 17.52 -20.84
N ALA A 76 12.89 17.89 -21.41
CA ALA A 76 11.76 18.41 -20.67
C ALA A 76 11.01 17.23 -20.00
N TYR A 77 11.35 16.93 -18.74
CA TYR A 77 10.85 15.76 -18.01
C TYR A 77 9.43 15.92 -17.49
N SER A 78 8.98 17.14 -17.23
CA SER A 78 7.65 17.39 -16.69
C SER A 78 7.10 18.69 -17.26
N VAL A 79 5.84 18.64 -17.69
CA VAL A 79 5.02 19.80 -18.05
C VAL A 79 3.74 19.77 -17.24
N ALA A 80 3.27 20.94 -16.79
CA ALA A 80 2.03 21.09 -16.03
C ALA A 80 1.35 22.41 -16.38
N TYR A 81 0.05 22.37 -16.64
CA TYR A 81 -0.76 23.59 -16.79
C TYR A 81 -1.12 24.15 -15.41
N SER A 82 -1.22 25.48 -15.31
CA SER A 82 -1.90 26.13 -14.21
C SER A 82 -3.39 25.77 -14.22
N PRO A 83 -4.08 25.75 -13.07
CA PRO A 83 -5.51 25.39 -13.00
C PRO A 83 -6.43 26.29 -13.83
N ASP A 84 -6.05 27.55 -14.07
CA ASP A 84 -6.76 28.49 -14.94
C ASP A 84 -6.46 28.32 -16.43
N GLY A 85 -5.54 27.41 -16.77
CA GLY A 85 -5.11 27.09 -18.12
C GLY A 85 -4.28 28.16 -18.81
N GLN A 86 -3.94 29.28 -18.15
CA GLN A 86 -3.26 30.41 -18.80
C GLN A 86 -1.74 30.21 -18.93
N THR A 87 -1.15 29.36 -18.09
CA THR A 87 0.30 29.19 -18.02
C THR A 87 0.68 27.72 -18.02
N LEU A 88 1.78 27.37 -18.70
CA LEU A 88 2.42 26.06 -18.62
C LEU A 88 3.76 26.19 -17.88
N ALA A 89 3.94 25.45 -16.79
CA ALA A 89 5.25 25.24 -16.19
C ALA A 89 5.93 24.02 -16.82
N SER A 90 7.24 24.09 -17.00
CA SER A 90 8.02 22.98 -17.54
C SER A 90 9.39 22.88 -16.89
N SER A 91 9.82 21.65 -16.62
CA SER A 91 11.11 21.36 -15.98
C SER A 91 11.86 20.25 -16.69
N GLY A 92 13.17 20.18 -16.45
CA GLY A 92 14.04 19.28 -17.17
C GLY A 92 15.42 19.10 -16.56
N TYR A 93 16.23 18.28 -17.21
CA TYR A 93 17.64 18.11 -16.87
C TYR A 93 18.48 17.77 -18.12
N ASP A 94 19.65 18.42 -18.24
CA ASP A 94 20.65 18.06 -19.25
C ASP A 94 21.73 17.13 -18.67
N PRO A 95 21.65 15.80 -18.88
CA PRO A 95 22.66 14.86 -18.40
C PRO A 95 24.03 15.05 -19.05
N LEU A 96 24.12 15.76 -20.17
CA LEU A 96 25.37 16.04 -20.87
C LEU A 96 26.08 17.27 -20.31
N ASN A 97 25.41 18.08 -19.48
CA ASN A 97 25.97 19.31 -18.95
C ASN A 97 25.66 19.51 -17.46
N ARG A 98 26.22 18.65 -16.61
CA ARG A 98 26.05 18.65 -15.14
C ARG A 98 26.53 19.92 -14.41
N LEU A 99 27.12 20.88 -15.12
CA LEU A 99 27.65 22.12 -14.57
C LEU A 99 26.71 23.31 -14.78
N ARG A 100 25.58 23.13 -15.48
CA ARG A 100 24.55 24.16 -15.64
C ARG A 100 23.39 23.91 -14.67
N ASP A 101 22.75 25.00 -14.27
CA ASP A 101 21.46 24.93 -13.58
C ASP A 101 20.39 24.51 -14.60
N ASP A 102 19.38 23.78 -14.13
CA ASP A 102 18.29 23.27 -14.96
C ASP A 102 17.01 24.04 -14.63
N PRO A 103 16.77 25.20 -15.28
CA PRO A 103 15.69 26.07 -14.88
C PRO A 103 14.30 25.48 -15.14
N ILE A 104 13.33 25.99 -14.39
CA ILE A 104 11.90 25.80 -14.68
C ILE A 104 11.47 26.97 -15.56
N TYR A 105 10.77 26.68 -16.66
CA TYR A 105 10.26 27.70 -17.57
C TYR A 105 8.74 27.78 -17.48
N PHE A 106 8.23 29.00 -17.43
CA PHE A 106 6.82 29.35 -17.55
C PHE A 106 6.55 29.86 -18.96
N TRP A 107 5.48 29.35 -19.55
CA TRP A 107 5.05 29.70 -20.89
C TRP A 107 3.60 30.14 -20.87
N ASP A 108 3.26 31.16 -21.66
CA ASP A 108 1.88 31.51 -21.91
C ASP A 108 1.22 30.38 -22.72
N ALA A 109 0.14 29.81 -22.21
CA ALA A 109 -0.51 28.65 -22.80
C ALA A 109 -1.17 28.96 -24.15
N ASN A 110 -1.61 30.21 -24.37
CA ASN A 110 -2.34 30.61 -25.56
C ASN A 110 -1.40 30.97 -26.72
N THR A 111 -0.31 31.66 -26.39
CA THR A 111 0.65 32.21 -27.36
C THR A 111 1.88 31.33 -27.54
N GLY A 112 2.25 30.56 -26.51
CA GLY A 112 3.51 29.82 -26.43
C GLY A 112 4.73 30.69 -26.11
N GLU A 113 4.51 31.96 -25.74
CA GLU A 113 5.60 32.87 -25.38
C GLU A 113 6.22 32.51 -24.03
N HIS A 114 7.53 32.69 -23.93
CA HIS A 114 8.25 32.50 -22.67
C HIS A 114 7.95 33.66 -21.71
N LEU A 115 7.39 33.34 -20.53
CA LEU A 115 7.02 34.33 -19.52
C LEU A 115 8.12 34.52 -18.48
N ARG A 116 8.67 33.43 -17.93
CA ARG A 116 9.61 33.48 -16.82
C ARG A 116 10.49 32.23 -16.72
N THR A 117 11.71 32.45 -16.22
CA THR A 117 12.66 31.40 -15.83
C THR A 117 12.84 31.40 -14.32
N LEU A 118 12.73 30.22 -13.67
CA LEU A 118 13.15 30.02 -12.29
C LEU A 118 14.50 29.30 -12.29
N GLU A 119 15.50 29.92 -11.67
CA GLU A 119 16.89 29.42 -11.61
C GLU A 119 17.28 29.02 -10.18
N GLY A 120 18.44 28.38 -10.02
CA GLY A 120 19.01 28.04 -8.70
C GLY A 120 18.85 26.57 -8.27
N HIS A 121 18.22 25.74 -9.11
CA HIS A 121 18.01 24.32 -8.86
C HIS A 121 18.60 23.45 -9.98
N ARG A 122 18.82 22.17 -9.68
CA ARG A 122 19.44 21.19 -10.59
C ARG A 122 18.65 19.89 -10.60
N ASP A 123 18.65 19.17 -11.72
CA ASP A 123 17.95 17.87 -11.83
C ASP A 123 16.47 17.95 -11.41
N VAL A 124 15.73 18.89 -12.02
CA VAL A 124 14.29 19.04 -11.74
C VAL A 124 13.51 18.00 -12.56
N ARG A 125 12.82 17.11 -11.85
CA ARG A 125 12.16 15.94 -12.45
C ARG A 125 10.65 16.03 -12.54
N SER A 126 10.04 16.85 -11.69
CA SER A 126 8.59 16.99 -11.60
C SER A 126 8.26 18.39 -11.12
N VAL A 127 7.22 18.96 -11.71
CA VAL A 127 6.57 20.20 -11.27
C VAL A 127 5.07 19.95 -11.13
N ALA A 128 4.45 20.59 -10.13
CA ALA A 128 3.01 20.52 -9.90
C ALA A 128 2.51 21.87 -9.38
N TYR A 129 1.42 22.37 -9.97
CA TYR A 129 0.71 23.52 -9.42
C TYR A 129 -0.15 23.11 -8.24
N SER A 130 -0.30 23.99 -7.26
CA SER A 130 -1.37 23.89 -6.28
C SER A 130 -2.73 24.07 -6.97
N PRO A 131 -3.82 23.46 -6.46
CA PRO A 131 -5.15 23.55 -7.08
C PRO A 131 -5.70 24.98 -7.21
N ASP A 132 -5.27 25.90 -6.33
CA ASP A 132 -5.61 27.32 -6.39
C ASP A 132 -4.73 28.14 -7.37
N GLY A 133 -3.73 27.49 -7.98
CA GLY A 133 -2.80 28.08 -8.94
C GLY A 133 -1.79 29.05 -8.35
N GLN A 134 -1.77 29.27 -7.03
CA GLN A 134 -0.91 30.28 -6.40
C GLN A 134 0.53 29.81 -6.19
N THR A 135 0.74 28.50 -6.08
CA THR A 135 2.05 27.93 -5.75
C THR A 135 2.44 26.85 -6.77
N LEU A 136 3.73 26.78 -7.09
CA LEU A 136 4.32 25.68 -7.85
C LEU A 136 5.28 24.91 -6.94
N ALA A 137 5.08 23.59 -6.80
CA ALA A 137 6.06 22.70 -6.21
C ALA A 137 6.96 22.10 -7.29
N SER A 138 8.25 21.97 -7.02
CA SER A 138 9.22 21.34 -7.93
C SER A 138 10.17 20.41 -7.20
N SER A 139 10.36 19.18 -7.71
CA SER A 139 11.28 18.20 -7.15
C SER A 139 12.67 18.29 -7.81
N SER A 140 13.71 18.51 -7.02
CA SER A 140 15.10 18.64 -7.45
C SER A 140 15.99 17.74 -6.60
N ALA A 141 16.43 16.61 -7.15
CA ALA A 141 17.23 15.60 -6.44
C ALA A 141 16.76 15.38 -4.98
N ARG A 142 17.44 15.93 -3.96
CA ARG A 142 17.12 15.70 -2.54
C ARG A 142 16.18 16.73 -1.91
N THR A 143 15.59 17.60 -2.72
CA THR A 143 14.95 18.81 -2.25
C THR A 143 13.66 19.06 -3.02
N ILE A 144 12.65 19.60 -2.33
CA ILE A 144 11.44 20.15 -2.95
C ILE A 144 11.45 21.65 -2.76
N TYR A 145 11.23 22.41 -3.83
CA TYR A 145 11.12 23.86 -3.79
C TYR A 145 9.66 24.25 -4.01
N PHE A 146 9.20 25.27 -3.29
CA PHE A 146 7.92 25.94 -3.52
C PHE A 146 8.19 27.33 -4.07
N TRP A 147 7.41 27.71 -5.06
CA TRP A 147 7.52 28.98 -5.77
C TRP A 147 6.16 29.63 -5.81
N ASP A 148 6.12 30.95 -5.67
CA ASP A 148 4.92 31.71 -5.99
C ASP A 148 4.73 31.66 -7.51
N ALA A 149 3.60 31.14 -7.97
CA ALA A 149 3.34 30.92 -9.39
C ALA A 149 3.26 32.24 -10.17
N ASN A 150 2.75 33.30 -9.54
CA ASN A 150 2.49 34.59 -10.19
C ASN A 150 3.77 35.42 -10.32
N THR A 151 4.63 35.40 -9.31
CA THR A 151 5.85 36.23 -9.20
C THR A 151 7.13 35.45 -9.49
N GLY A 152 7.11 34.13 -9.31
CA GLY A 152 8.26 33.24 -9.46
C GLY A 152 9.22 33.33 -8.28
N GLU A 153 8.82 34.00 -7.21
CA GLU A 153 9.64 34.10 -6.02
C GLU A 153 9.73 32.74 -5.32
N HIS A 154 10.93 32.42 -4.84
CA HIS A 154 11.15 31.25 -4.01
C HIS A 154 10.45 31.45 -2.66
N LEU A 155 9.52 30.56 -2.32
CA LEU A 155 8.77 30.63 -1.06
C LEU A 155 9.41 29.78 0.02
N ARG A 156 9.78 28.53 -0.30
CA ARG A 156 10.34 27.60 0.68
C ARG A 156 11.05 26.41 0.08
N THR A 157 11.80 25.72 0.93
CA THR A 157 12.58 24.54 0.58
C THR A 157 12.33 23.43 1.59
N LEU A 158 11.98 22.23 1.11
CA LEU A 158 11.89 21.02 1.92
C LEU A 158 13.14 20.17 1.68
N GLU A 159 13.94 19.98 2.73
CA GLU A 159 15.17 19.19 2.71
C GLU A 159 14.99 17.86 3.46
N GLY A 160 15.90 16.91 3.24
CA GLY A 160 15.90 15.61 3.94
C GLY A 160 15.47 14.43 3.07
N HIS A 161 15.09 14.64 1.82
CA HIS A 161 14.74 13.56 0.90
C HIS A 161 15.95 12.82 0.35
N ARG A 162 15.77 11.53 0.07
CA ARG A 162 16.74 10.71 -0.66
C ARG A 162 16.31 10.52 -2.11
N ASP A 163 16.49 11.56 -2.91
CA ASP A 163 16.23 11.58 -4.37
C ASP A 163 14.74 11.46 -4.75
N VAL A 164 14.07 12.62 -4.80
CA VAL A 164 12.67 12.83 -5.16
C VAL A 164 12.49 12.62 -6.66
N ARG A 165 11.44 11.87 -7.00
CA ARG A 165 11.12 11.49 -8.39
C ARG A 165 9.89 12.21 -8.93
N SER A 166 8.89 12.41 -8.09
CA SER A 166 7.62 13.05 -8.44
C SER A 166 7.07 13.82 -7.25
N VAL A 167 6.33 14.89 -7.54
CA VAL A 167 5.50 15.63 -6.57
C VAL A 167 4.07 15.75 -7.10
N ALA A 168 3.09 15.74 -6.21
CA ALA A 168 1.68 15.96 -6.55
C ALA A 168 0.95 16.62 -5.37
N TYR A 169 0.10 17.60 -5.66
CA TYR A 169 -0.82 18.16 -4.65
C TYR A 169 -2.06 17.29 -4.53
N SER A 170 -2.62 17.22 -3.32
CA SER A 170 -3.98 16.76 -3.10
C SER A 170 -4.97 17.75 -3.74
N PRO A 171 -6.17 17.30 -4.15
CA PRO A 171 -7.16 18.17 -4.80
C PRO A 171 -7.63 19.36 -3.95
N ASP A 172 -7.60 19.23 -2.62
CA ASP A 172 -7.89 20.31 -1.68
C ASP A 172 -6.71 21.28 -1.46
N GLY A 173 -5.55 20.96 -2.02
CA GLY A 173 -4.32 21.75 -1.92
C GLY A 173 -3.63 21.70 -0.57
N GLN A 174 -4.12 20.92 0.41
CA GLN A 174 -3.59 20.92 1.78
C GLN A 174 -2.37 20.02 1.94
N THR A 175 -2.26 18.97 1.11
CA THR A 175 -1.18 17.98 1.19
C THR A 175 -0.36 17.96 -0.08
N LEU A 176 0.96 17.93 0.04
CA LEU A 176 1.87 17.58 -1.06
C LEU A 176 2.41 16.16 -0.84
N ALA A 177 2.20 15.28 -1.80
CA ALA A 177 2.85 13.98 -1.86
C ALA A 177 4.15 14.06 -2.65
N SER A 178 5.17 13.32 -2.21
CA SER A 178 6.45 13.23 -2.91
C SER A 178 6.99 11.81 -2.89
N SER A 179 7.41 11.31 -4.05
CA SER A 179 7.96 9.96 -4.19
C SER A 179 9.48 9.94 -4.17
N SER A 180 10.06 8.90 -3.58
CA SER A 180 11.50 8.78 -3.34
C SER A 180 12.12 7.53 -3.96
N SER A 181 13.39 7.63 -4.34
CA SER A 181 14.23 6.47 -4.67
C SER A 181 14.39 5.49 -3.50
N ALA A 182 14.13 5.95 -2.27
CA ALA A 182 14.19 5.16 -1.05
C ALA A 182 12.95 4.27 -0.81
N ARG A 183 12.10 4.07 -1.84
CA ARG A 183 10.89 3.22 -1.78
C ARG A 183 9.78 3.78 -0.90
N THR A 184 9.84 5.07 -0.61
CA THR A 184 8.93 5.78 0.29
C THR A 184 8.20 6.89 -0.42
N ILE A 185 7.01 7.21 0.08
CA ILE A 185 6.27 8.41 -0.26
C ILE A 185 6.19 9.26 1.01
N TYR A 186 6.43 10.56 0.89
CA TYR A 186 6.28 11.50 2.00
C TYR A 186 5.09 12.42 1.74
N PHE A 187 4.28 12.63 2.76
CA PHE A 187 3.25 13.66 2.82
C PHE A 187 3.77 14.87 3.59
N TRP A 188 3.50 16.03 3.02
CA TRP A 188 3.87 17.33 3.57
C TRP A 188 2.62 18.18 3.65
N ASP A 189 2.52 18.99 4.68
CA ASP A 189 1.56 20.09 4.70
C ASP A 189 2.01 21.10 3.64
N ALA A 190 1.14 21.38 2.68
CA ALA A 190 1.44 22.29 1.58
C ALA A 190 1.68 23.74 2.06
N ASN A 191 1.00 24.15 3.13
CA ASN A 191 0.96 25.52 3.64
C ASN A 191 2.08 25.79 4.65
N THR A 192 2.50 24.82 5.44
CA THR A 192 3.60 24.95 6.41
C THR A 192 4.91 24.34 5.91
N GLY A 193 4.85 23.34 5.04
CA GLY A 193 6.00 22.54 4.62
C GLY A 193 6.41 21.49 5.65
N GLU A 194 5.61 21.29 6.70
CA GLU A 194 5.88 20.30 7.73
C GLU A 194 5.68 18.88 7.20
N HIS A 195 6.52 17.96 7.65
CA HIS A 195 6.36 16.53 7.37
C HIS A 195 5.14 16.01 8.14
N LEU A 196 4.17 15.43 7.42
CA LEU A 196 2.96 14.88 8.01
C LEU A 196 3.06 13.38 8.23
N ARG A 197 3.53 12.64 7.20
CA ARG A 197 3.55 11.18 7.22
C ARG A 197 4.56 10.62 6.21
N THR A 198 5.08 9.44 6.50
CA THR A 198 5.82 8.63 5.53
C THR A 198 5.03 7.35 5.26
N LEU A 199 4.75 7.07 3.99
CA LEU A 199 4.18 5.81 3.53
C LEU A 199 5.31 4.87 3.13
N GLU A 200 5.48 3.80 3.90
CA GLU A 200 6.45 2.74 3.66
C GLU A 200 5.71 1.46 3.25
N GLY A 201 6.22 0.74 2.25
CA GLY A 201 5.58 -0.51 1.85
C GLY A 201 5.88 -1.00 0.44
N HIS A 202 6.53 -0.20 -0.40
CA HIS A 202 7.00 -0.66 -1.71
C HIS A 202 8.12 -1.72 -1.54
N ARG A 203 7.75 -3.00 -1.53
CA ARG A 203 8.66 -4.15 -1.35
C ARG A 203 9.30 -4.57 -2.69
N GLY A 204 10.53 -5.11 -2.65
CA GLY A 204 11.28 -5.61 -3.83
C GLY A 204 12.71 -5.05 -3.98
N VAL A 205 13.56 -5.75 -4.76
CA VAL A 205 15.00 -5.44 -4.89
C VAL A 205 15.25 -4.11 -5.64
N TYR A 206 14.32 -3.67 -6.48
CA TYR A 206 14.41 -2.47 -7.34
C TYR A 206 13.29 -1.43 -7.14
N SER A 207 12.70 -1.34 -5.94
CA SER A 207 11.42 -0.64 -5.72
C SER A 207 11.50 0.89 -5.56
N VAL A 208 12.09 1.59 -6.52
CA VAL A 208 11.95 3.06 -6.63
C VAL A 208 10.48 3.42 -6.88
N VAL A 209 9.96 4.43 -6.18
CA VAL A 209 8.64 5.01 -6.50
C VAL A 209 8.88 6.14 -7.49
N TYR A 210 8.40 5.96 -8.72
CA TYR A 210 8.71 6.89 -9.80
C TYR A 210 7.68 8.00 -9.97
N SER A 211 6.42 7.71 -9.67
CA SER A 211 5.31 8.66 -9.83
C SER A 211 4.30 8.48 -8.71
N VAL A 212 3.68 9.59 -8.33
CA VAL A 212 2.54 9.62 -7.41
C VAL A 212 1.40 10.42 -8.03
N ALA A 213 0.16 10.03 -7.75
CA ALA A 213 -1.04 10.77 -8.12
C ALA A 213 -2.10 10.61 -7.05
N PHE A 214 -2.82 11.69 -6.73
CA PHE A 214 -4.03 11.63 -5.93
C PHE A 214 -5.23 11.31 -6.83
N SER A 215 -6.21 10.60 -6.27
CA SER A 215 -7.54 10.51 -6.86
C SER A 215 -8.22 11.88 -6.84
N PRO A 216 -9.17 12.16 -7.75
CA PRO A 216 -9.87 13.45 -7.82
C PRO A 216 -10.63 13.83 -6.55
N ASP A 217 -11.08 12.86 -5.77
CA ASP A 217 -11.73 13.06 -4.46
C ASP A 217 -10.74 13.26 -3.30
N GLY A 218 -9.43 13.09 -3.56
CA GLY A 218 -8.36 13.22 -2.58
C GLY A 218 -8.26 12.10 -1.56
N GLN A 219 -9.08 11.04 -1.65
CA GLN A 219 -9.13 9.97 -0.65
C GLN A 219 -8.07 8.91 -0.88
N THR A 220 -7.66 8.69 -2.12
CA THR A 220 -6.70 7.65 -2.51
C THR A 220 -5.45 8.26 -3.12
N LEU A 221 -4.27 7.71 -2.78
CA LEU A 221 -3.01 7.99 -3.44
C LEU A 221 -2.51 6.74 -4.17
N ALA A 222 -2.21 6.87 -5.46
CA ALA A 222 -1.48 5.86 -6.21
C ALA A 222 0.02 6.15 -6.20
N GLY A 223 0.81 5.21 -5.67
CA GLY A 223 2.27 5.18 -5.78
C GLY A 223 2.71 4.15 -6.81
N ARG A 224 3.40 4.57 -7.87
CA ARG A 224 3.86 3.66 -8.93
C ARG A 224 5.34 3.28 -8.76
N GLY A 225 5.58 2.00 -8.53
CA GLY A 225 6.89 1.37 -8.59
C GLY A 225 7.26 0.94 -10.02
N MET A 226 8.29 0.09 -10.14
CA MET A 226 8.72 -0.45 -11.45
C MET A 226 7.68 -1.40 -12.04
N ASP A 227 7.20 -2.35 -11.23
CA ASP A 227 6.31 -3.44 -11.67
C ASP A 227 4.99 -3.50 -10.90
N THR A 228 4.79 -2.59 -9.94
CA THR A 228 3.68 -2.61 -8.99
C THR A 228 3.14 -1.21 -8.73
N ILE A 229 1.85 -1.13 -8.44
CA ILE A 229 1.19 0.10 -8.00
C ILE A 229 0.59 -0.16 -6.64
N TYR A 230 0.83 0.73 -5.69
CA TYR A 230 0.26 0.67 -4.36
C TYR A 230 -0.76 1.80 -4.25
N LEU A 231 -1.97 1.46 -3.80
CA LEU A 231 -3.02 2.39 -3.45
C LEU A 231 -3.02 2.57 -1.93
N TRP A 232 -3.07 3.81 -1.50
CA TRP A 232 -3.04 4.20 -0.09
C TRP A 232 -4.24 5.07 0.23
N ASP A 233 -4.81 4.88 1.42
CA ASP A 233 -5.76 5.83 1.98
C ASP A 233 -5.00 7.06 2.42
N VAL A 234 -5.40 8.24 1.97
CA VAL A 234 -4.70 9.50 2.25
C VAL A 234 -4.85 9.89 3.73
N ASN A 235 -6.01 9.65 4.32
CA ASN A 235 -6.34 10.05 5.69
C ASN A 235 -5.64 9.15 6.71
N THR A 236 -5.73 7.84 6.56
CA THR A 236 -5.17 6.86 7.50
C THR A 236 -3.72 6.52 7.16
N GLY A 237 -3.33 6.59 5.89
CA GLY A 237 -2.01 6.17 5.41
C GLY A 237 -1.90 4.66 5.27
N GLU A 238 -3.02 3.96 5.39
CA GLU A 238 -3.07 2.51 5.27
C GLU A 238 -2.99 2.09 3.81
N HIS A 239 -2.37 0.93 3.60
CA HIS A 239 -2.30 0.32 2.29
C HIS A 239 -3.67 -0.29 1.94
N LEU A 240 -4.33 0.27 0.93
CA LEU A 240 -5.63 -0.21 0.45
C LEU A 240 -5.47 -1.43 -0.45
N ARG A 241 -4.57 -1.34 -1.44
CA ARG A 241 -4.45 -2.37 -2.48
C ARG A 241 -3.13 -2.31 -3.23
N THR A 242 -2.63 -3.47 -3.66
CA THR A 242 -1.54 -3.59 -4.64
C THR A 242 -2.11 -4.04 -5.98
N LEU A 243 -1.80 -3.32 -7.06
CA LEU A 243 -2.11 -3.70 -8.44
C LEU A 243 -0.86 -4.30 -9.08
N GLU A 244 -0.92 -5.57 -9.48
CA GLU A 244 0.16 -6.27 -10.17
C GLU A 244 -0.27 -6.66 -11.59
N GLY A 245 0.45 -6.16 -12.60
CA GLY A 245 0.28 -6.55 -14.00
C GLY A 245 0.53 -8.04 -14.22
N PRO A 246 0.03 -8.63 -15.31
CA PRO A 246 0.37 -10.00 -15.67
C PRO A 246 1.90 -10.11 -15.82
N ARG A 247 2.55 -10.81 -14.88
CA ARG A 247 3.99 -11.09 -14.91
C ARG A 247 4.32 -11.84 -16.19
N ARG A 248 4.71 -11.13 -17.24
CA ARG A 248 5.42 -11.77 -18.34
C ARG A 248 6.83 -12.02 -17.86
N ALA A 249 7.07 -13.27 -17.46
CA ALA A 249 8.38 -13.80 -17.15
C ALA A 249 9.26 -13.76 -18.40
N VAL A 250 9.81 -12.59 -18.72
CA VAL A 250 10.98 -12.46 -19.59
C VAL A 250 11.79 -11.28 -19.08
N TYR A 251 12.79 -11.56 -18.24
CA TYR A 251 14.00 -10.76 -18.20
C TYR A 251 14.67 -10.85 -19.59
N SER A 252 14.18 -10.11 -20.57
CA SER A 252 14.97 -9.76 -21.75
C SER A 252 15.37 -8.31 -21.54
N VAL A 253 16.44 -8.15 -20.77
CA VAL A 253 17.26 -6.96 -20.85
C VAL A 253 17.78 -6.90 -22.29
N LYS A 254 17.03 -6.27 -23.20
CA LYS A 254 17.66 -5.66 -24.38
C LYS A 254 18.35 -4.42 -23.87
N VAL A 255 19.59 -4.61 -23.42
CA VAL A 255 20.58 -3.53 -23.29
C VAL A 255 20.66 -2.89 -24.67
N GLY A 256 19.99 -1.75 -24.85
CA GLY A 256 20.29 -0.87 -25.97
C GLY A 256 21.77 -0.49 -25.89
N PRO A 257 22.45 -0.22 -27.02
CA PRO A 257 23.87 0.10 -27.04
C PRO A 257 24.12 1.50 -26.47
N ALA A 258 24.02 1.61 -25.16
CA ALA A 258 24.57 2.62 -24.28
C ALA A 258 24.20 2.17 -22.86
N GLY A 259 25.16 1.60 -22.12
CA GLY A 259 25.03 1.25 -20.70
C GLY A 259 24.89 2.48 -19.81
N ARG A 260 23.79 3.23 -19.98
CA ARG A 260 23.36 4.34 -19.14
C ARG A 260 21.87 4.17 -18.89
N THR A 261 21.52 3.66 -17.71
CA THR A 261 20.23 3.96 -17.09
C THR A 261 20.18 5.47 -16.92
N LEU A 262 19.53 6.19 -17.84
CA LEU A 262 19.28 7.62 -17.71
C LEU A 262 18.33 7.80 -16.52
N GLY A 263 18.90 8.17 -15.37
CA GLY A 263 18.24 8.23 -14.08
C GLY A 263 17.26 9.40 -13.93
N GLY A 264 16.24 9.50 -14.78
CA GLY A 264 15.21 10.54 -14.72
C GLY A 264 13.84 10.08 -15.21
N ALA A 265 13.51 8.78 -15.11
CA ALA A 265 12.25 8.26 -15.64
C ALA A 265 11.04 8.80 -14.86
N VAL A 266 10.33 9.77 -15.44
CA VAL A 266 8.92 9.99 -15.16
C VAL A 266 8.17 8.82 -15.76
N TYR A 267 7.34 8.19 -14.94
CA TYR A 267 6.73 6.91 -15.21
C TYR A 267 5.28 7.07 -14.78
N GLY A 268 4.48 7.64 -15.68
CA GLY A 268 3.15 8.16 -15.37
C GLY A 268 2.22 7.14 -14.72
N VAL A 269 1.49 7.64 -13.72
CA VAL A 269 0.26 7.07 -13.18
C VAL A 269 -0.76 8.21 -13.15
N ALA A 270 -1.98 7.96 -13.58
CA ALA A 270 -3.02 8.99 -13.64
C ALA A 270 -4.39 8.37 -13.34
N PHE A 271 -5.18 9.03 -12.50
CA PHE A 271 -6.59 8.70 -12.32
C PHE A 271 -7.42 9.33 -13.44
N SER A 272 -8.49 8.66 -13.86
CA SER A 272 -9.55 9.27 -14.66
C SER A 272 -10.25 10.37 -13.84
N PRO A 273 -10.90 11.36 -14.50
CA PRO A 273 -11.58 12.46 -13.80
C PRO A 273 -12.65 12.02 -12.79
N ASP A 274 -13.27 10.85 -13.01
CA ASP A 274 -14.23 10.24 -12.10
C ASP A 274 -13.60 9.46 -10.92
N GLY A 275 -12.26 9.32 -10.90
CA GLY A 275 -11.50 8.58 -9.89
C GLY A 275 -11.65 7.06 -9.95
N GLN A 276 -12.45 6.51 -10.85
CA GLN A 276 -12.78 5.07 -10.87
C GLN A 276 -11.75 4.24 -11.66
N THR A 277 -10.97 4.88 -12.52
CA THR A 277 -9.98 4.21 -13.37
C THR A 277 -8.59 4.74 -13.13
N LEU A 278 -7.62 3.85 -13.07
CA LEU A 278 -6.21 4.22 -13.00
C LEU A 278 -5.51 3.80 -14.30
N ALA A 279 -4.87 4.74 -14.98
CA ALA A 279 -3.94 4.45 -16.06
C ALA A 279 -2.51 4.36 -15.52
N SER A 280 -1.76 3.38 -16.01
CA SER A 280 -0.38 3.16 -15.62
C SER A 280 0.43 2.59 -16.78
N ARG A 281 1.74 2.81 -16.79
CA ARG A 281 2.63 2.12 -17.73
C ARG A 281 2.84 0.65 -17.29
N GLY A 282 2.68 -0.28 -18.23
CA GLY A 282 3.15 -1.66 -18.16
C GLY A 282 4.45 -1.88 -18.96
N VAL A 283 4.86 -3.14 -19.16
CA VAL A 283 6.01 -3.49 -20.00
C VAL A 283 5.59 -3.40 -21.47
N ASP A 284 5.89 -2.26 -22.11
CA ASP A 284 5.49 -1.90 -23.48
C ASP A 284 3.97 -1.77 -23.69
N THR A 285 3.27 -1.42 -22.62
CA THR A 285 1.82 -1.24 -22.60
C THR A 285 1.39 -0.09 -21.69
N ILE A 286 0.11 0.27 -21.79
CA ILE A 286 -0.61 1.05 -20.80
C ILE A 286 -1.68 0.13 -20.22
N ASP A 287 -1.67 -0.05 -18.91
CA ASP A 287 -2.64 -0.85 -18.19
C ASP A 287 -3.64 0.08 -17.49
N LEU A 288 -4.93 -0.18 -17.75
CA LEU A 288 -6.08 0.51 -17.16
C LEU A 288 -6.70 -0.41 -16.11
N TRP A 289 -6.84 0.12 -14.90
CA TRP A 289 -7.29 -0.61 -13.73
C TRP A 289 -8.58 -0.02 -13.20
N ASP A 290 -9.46 -0.87 -12.69
CA ASP A 290 -10.53 -0.44 -11.82
C ASP A 290 -9.95 -0.16 -10.43
N VAL A 291 -10.19 1.04 -9.91
CA VAL A 291 -9.60 1.48 -8.63
C VAL A 291 -10.21 0.74 -7.44
N ASN A 292 -11.50 0.44 -7.49
CA ASN A 292 -12.22 -0.17 -6.37
C ASN A 292 -11.91 -1.66 -6.26
N THR A 293 -12.01 -2.38 -7.38
CA THR A 293 -11.81 -3.83 -7.42
C THR A 293 -10.33 -4.20 -7.57
N GLY A 294 -9.53 -3.32 -8.18
CA GLY A 294 -8.15 -3.59 -8.58
C GLY A 294 -8.02 -4.47 -9.82
N GLU A 295 -9.12 -4.75 -10.52
CA GLU A 295 -9.10 -5.57 -11.72
C GLU A 295 -8.47 -4.82 -12.89
N LEU A 296 -7.66 -5.53 -13.68
CA LEU A 296 -7.14 -5.01 -14.94
C LEU A 296 -8.29 -4.96 -15.95
N LEU A 297 -8.78 -3.77 -16.24
CA LEU A 297 -9.81 -3.53 -17.24
C LEU A 297 -9.22 -3.77 -18.64
N ARG A 298 -8.12 -3.07 -18.96
CA ARG A 298 -7.63 -3.02 -20.34
C ARG A 298 -6.13 -2.84 -20.43
N THR A 299 -5.52 -3.43 -21.46
CA THR A 299 -4.10 -3.23 -21.79
C THR A 299 -3.97 -2.68 -23.21
N LEU A 300 -3.47 -1.45 -23.35
CA LEU A 300 -3.22 -0.77 -24.62
C LEU A 300 -1.76 -0.94 -25.02
N ARG A 301 -1.48 -1.20 -26.30
CA ARG A 301 -0.09 -1.39 -26.76
C ARG A 301 0.55 -0.07 -27.12
N HIS A 302 1.55 0.35 -26.33
CA HIS A 302 2.40 1.49 -26.64
C HIS A 302 3.79 1.22 -26.07
N TRP A 303 4.80 1.19 -26.94
CA TRP A 303 6.14 0.80 -26.54
C TRP A 303 6.80 1.86 -25.65
N ASP A 304 7.37 1.43 -24.53
CA ASP A 304 8.17 2.27 -23.62
C ASP A 304 7.54 3.65 -23.29
N VAL A 305 6.33 3.64 -22.71
CA VAL A 305 5.56 4.84 -22.33
C VAL A 305 6.16 5.54 -21.12
N TYR A 306 6.47 6.84 -21.16
CA TYR A 306 6.96 7.60 -20.01
C TYR A 306 5.83 8.34 -19.29
N SER A 307 4.81 8.80 -20.01
CA SER A 307 3.74 9.61 -19.43
C SER A 307 2.38 9.24 -20.01
N VAL A 308 1.37 9.32 -19.15
CA VAL A 308 -0.05 9.12 -19.46
C VAL A 308 -0.85 10.25 -18.80
N ALA A 309 -1.90 10.72 -19.46
CA ALA A 309 -2.80 11.74 -18.92
C ALA A 309 -4.20 11.56 -19.51
N PHE A 310 -5.23 11.55 -18.66
CA PHE A 310 -6.62 11.61 -19.11
C PHE A 310 -6.99 13.05 -19.48
N SER A 311 -7.86 13.23 -20.48
CA SER A 311 -8.51 14.51 -20.71
C SER A 311 -9.48 14.84 -19.57
N PRO A 312 -9.70 16.13 -19.26
CA PRO A 312 -10.59 16.54 -18.17
C PRO A 312 -12.04 16.05 -18.31
N ASP A 313 -12.51 15.85 -19.54
CA ASP A 313 -13.83 15.30 -19.86
C ASP A 313 -13.92 13.76 -19.75
N GLY A 314 -12.80 13.07 -19.51
CA GLY A 314 -12.75 11.62 -19.40
C GLY A 314 -12.98 10.88 -20.72
N GLN A 315 -12.91 11.54 -21.87
CA GLN A 315 -13.16 10.95 -23.19
C GLN A 315 -11.91 10.44 -23.89
N THR A 316 -10.74 10.92 -23.47
CA THR A 316 -9.48 10.55 -24.11
C THR A 316 -8.39 10.31 -23.10
N LEU A 317 -7.44 9.47 -23.49
CA LEU A 317 -6.20 9.23 -22.78
C LEU A 317 -5.06 9.57 -23.73
N ALA A 318 -4.15 10.44 -23.32
CA ALA A 318 -2.90 10.69 -24.02
C ALA A 318 -1.80 9.82 -23.44
N SER A 319 -0.86 9.40 -24.29
CA SER A 319 0.34 8.71 -23.85
C SER A 319 1.55 9.11 -24.68
N GLY A 320 2.67 9.39 -24.03
CA GLY A 320 3.94 9.74 -24.65
C GLY A 320 5.02 8.72 -24.31
N GLY A 321 5.83 8.33 -25.30
CA GLY A 321 6.81 7.26 -25.16
C GLY A 321 8.11 7.46 -25.94
N ARG A 322 8.93 6.41 -25.97
CA ARG A 322 10.21 6.39 -26.70
C ARG A 322 10.07 6.46 -28.21
N GLU A 323 8.91 6.10 -28.75
CA GLU A 323 8.64 6.10 -30.19
C GLU A 323 8.61 7.52 -30.80
N THR A 324 8.90 8.57 -30.03
CA THR A 324 8.83 9.99 -30.45
C THR A 324 7.42 10.45 -30.84
N THR A 325 6.43 9.59 -30.61
CA THR A 325 5.02 9.83 -30.90
C THR A 325 4.23 9.97 -29.61
N ILE A 326 3.09 10.65 -29.75
CA ILE A 326 2.04 10.67 -28.74
C ILE A 326 0.87 9.90 -29.33
N ARG A 327 0.27 9.02 -28.54
CA ARG A 327 -0.93 8.28 -28.94
C ARG A 327 -2.11 8.77 -28.13
N LEU A 328 -3.19 9.15 -28.80
CA LEU A 328 -4.46 9.44 -28.16
C LEU A 328 -5.40 8.26 -28.33
N TRP A 329 -5.95 7.83 -27.20
CA TRP A 329 -6.86 6.70 -27.10
C TRP A 329 -8.25 7.23 -26.80
N LYS A 330 -9.27 6.70 -27.47
CA LYS A 330 -10.63 6.91 -27.01
C LYS A 330 -10.77 6.18 -25.68
N PHE A 331 -11.24 6.89 -24.68
CA PHE A 331 -11.50 6.39 -23.36
C PHE A 331 -12.95 6.73 -23.02
N SER A 332 -13.59 5.87 -22.25
CA SER A 332 -14.91 6.17 -21.73
C SER A 332 -14.97 5.72 -20.28
N SER A 333 -15.50 6.60 -19.44
CA SER A 333 -15.93 6.29 -18.08
C SER A 333 -17.12 5.33 -18.07
N THR A 334 -17.78 5.08 -19.21
CA THR A 334 -18.90 4.15 -19.28
C THR A 334 -18.49 2.78 -18.73
N ARG A 335 -19.21 2.33 -17.71
CA ARG A 335 -19.04 0.98 -17.13
C ARG A 335 -20.32 0.21 -17.31
N VAL A 336 -20.18 -1.06 -17.66
CA VAL A 336 -21.29 -2.01 -17.68
C VAL A 336 -20.99 -3.07 -16.65
N SER A 337 -21.91 -3.22 -15.71
CA SER A 337 -21.81 -4.18 -14.62
C SER A 337 -22.98 -5.14 -14.66
N ILE A 338 -22.81 -6.24 -13.94
CA ILE A 338 -23.87 -7.21 -13.72
C ILE A 338 -24.12 -7.28 -12.22
N THR A 339 -25.37 -7.09 -11.81
CA THR A 339 -25.76 -7.06 -10.40
C THR A 339 -26.99 -7.95 -10.21
N PRO A 340 -26.97 -8.93 -9.30
CA PRO A 340 -28.20 -9.63 -8.95
C PRO A 340 -29.20 -8.63 -8.37
N ASN A 341 -30.46 -8.76 -8.76
CA ASN A 341 -31.53 -8.04 -8.09
C ASN A 341 -31.53 -8.48 -6.62
N PRO A 342 -31.67 -7.59 -5.62
CA PRO A 342 -31.68 -7.97 -4.22
C PRO A 342 -32.88 -8.87 -3.93
N VAL A 343 -32.67 -10.17 -4.07
CA VAL A 343 -33.59 -11.24 -3.71
C VAL A 343 -32.87 -12.10 -2.69
N VAL A 344 -33.56 -12.39 -1.59
CA VAL A 344 -33.13 -13.40 -0.60
C VAL A 344 -32.83 -14.69 -1.36
N SER A 345 -31.62 -15.23 -1.24
CA SER A 345 -31.07 -16.39 -1.97
C SER A 345 -32.14 -17.37 -2.52
N PRO A 346 -32.45 -17.37 -3.83
CA PRO A 346 -33.58 -18.12 -4.38
C PRO A 346 -33.36 -19.64 -4.24
N GLY A 347 -34.39 -20.35 -3.76
CA GLY A 347 -34.43 -21.81 -3.64
C GLY A 347 -34.35 -22.56 -4.98
N ILE A 348 -34.13 -23.89 -4.95
CA ILE A 348 -34.28 -24.72 -6.16
C ILE A 348 -35.71 -24.56 -6.69
N GLY A 349 -35.84 -24.24 -7.98
CA GLY A 349 -37.10 -23.98 -8.67
C GLY A 349 -37.58 -22.53 -8.59
N GLU A 350 -36.89 -21.67 -7.82
CA GLU A 350 -37.16 -20.23 -7.79
C GLU A 350 -36.36 -19.47 -8.86
N GLN A 351 -36.76 -18.23 -9.08
CA GLN A 351 -36.17 -17.36 -10.10
C GLN A 351 -35.10 -16.44 -9.51
N LEU A 352 -33.95 -16.39 -10.15
CA LEU A 352 -32.86 -15.43 -9.94
C LEU A 352 -32.90 -14.41 -11.07
N THR A 353 -33.14 -13.14 -10.75
CA THR A 353 -33.06 -12.04 -11.72
C THR A 353 -31.75 -11.30 -11.57
N VAL A 354 -31.10 -10.99 -12.70
CA VAL A 354 -29.85 -10.25 -12.74
C VAL A 354 -30.01 -9.04 -13.67
N ASN A 355 -29.59 -7.88 -13.19
CA ASN A 355 -29.63 -6.62 -13.90
C ASN A 355 -28.25 -6.33 -14.51
N ILE A 356 -28.25 -5.96 -15.79
CA ILE A 356 -27.07 -5.46 -16.49
C ILE A 356 -27.16 -3.93 -16.43
N GLY A 357 -26.41 -3.34 -15.50
CA GLY A 357 -26.38 -1.91 -15.26
C GLY A 357 -25.37 -1.22 -16.17
N ILE A 358 -25.66 0.03 -16.53
CA ILE A 358 -24.72 0.96 -17.15
C ILE A 358 -24.56 2.17 -16.23
N VAL A 359 -23.32 2.63 -16.08
CA VAL A 359 -22.95 3.82 -15.32
C VAL A 359 -22.15 4.73 -16.24
N ALA A 360 -22.41 6.04 -16.16
CA ALA A 360 -21.79 7.07 -16.99
C ALA A 360 -21.87 6.73 -18.49
N GLY A 361 -23.01 6.21 -18.93
CA GLY A 361 -23.26 5.94 -20.35
C GLY A 361 -23.39 7.24 -21.13
N GLU A 362 -22.72 7.34 -22.27
CA GLU A 362 -22.78 8.52 -23.12
C GLU A 362 -23.12 8.17 -24.56
N ASN A 363 -24.09 8.89 -25.12
CA ASN A 363 -24.58 8.79 -26.48
C ASN A 363 -25.02 7.37 -26.89
N VAL A 364 -25.49 6.55 -25.95
CA VAL A 364 -25.79 5.13 -26.23
C VAL A 364 -27.16 5.00 -26.89
N GLY A 365 -27.17 4.66 -28.18
CA GLY A 365 -28.35 4.35 -28.99
C GLY A 365 -28.64 2.86 -29.12
N GLY A 366 -27.70 1.98 -28.75
CA GLY A 366 -27.92 0.54 -28.76
C GLY A 366 -26.90 -0.24 -27.94
N TYR A 367 -27.22 -1.49 -27.64
CA TYR A 367 -26.32 -2.39 -26.94
C TYR A 367 -26.46 -3.85 -27.40
N GLN A 368 -25.39 -4.62 -27.25
CA GLN A 368 -25.39 -6.07 -27.27
C GLN A 368 -24.55 -6.57 -26.08
N VAL A 369 -25.06 -7.56 -25.37
CA VAL A 369 -24.39 -8.15 -24.20
C VAL A 369 -24.52 -9.66 -24.22
N SER A 370 -23.45 -10.35 -23.83
CA SER A 370 -23.45 -11.82 -23.67
C SER A 370 -23.14 -12.20 -22.22
N LEU A 371 -23.89 -13.16 -21.67
CA LEU A 371 -23.57 -13.78 -20.38
C LEU A 371 -23.20 -15.24 -20.59
N GLU A 372 -22.09 -15.67 -19.98
CA GLU A 372 -21.72 -17.07 -19.84
C GLU A 372 -22.19 -17.53 -18.46
N PHE A 373 -22.88 -18.67 -18.40
CA PHE A 373 -23.32 -19.27 -17.16
C PHE A 373 -23.09 -20.78 -17.17
N ASN A 374 -23.06 -21.41 -15.99
CA ASN A 374 -22.90 -22.85 -15.81
C ASN A 374 -21.56 -23.45 -16.29
N ALA A 375 -20.46 -22.71 -16.20
CA ALA A 375 -19.14 -23.17 -16.70
C ALA A 375 -18.72 -24.56 -16.15
N ASN A 376 -19.21 -24.97 -14.98
CA ASN A 376 -18.81 -26.21 -14.30
C ASN A 376 -19.98 -27.18 -13.93
N ALA A 377 -21.25 -26.76 -14.01
CA ALA A 377 -22.42 -27.60 -13.66
C ALA A 377 -23.75 -26.98 -14.17
N ASN A 378 -24.79 -27.80 -14.40
CA ASN A 378 -26.15 -27.33 -14.74
C ASN A 378 -26.86 -26.75 -13.50
N VAL A 379 -26.42 -25.58 -13.03
CA VAL A 379 -26.97 -24.92 -11.83
C VAL A 379 -28.13 -23.98 -12.18
N LEU A 380 -28.04 -23.29 -13.31
CA LEU A 380 -29.04 -22.29 -13.74
C LEU A 380 -29.70 -22.70 -15.06
N ARG A 381 -30.99 -22.43 -15.22
CA ARG A 381 -31.68 -22.50 -16.52
C ARG A 381 -32.12 -21.11 -16.91
N TYR A 382 -31.73 -20.67 -18.11
CA TYR A 382 -32.27 -19.42 -18.67
C TYR A 382 -33.80 -19.54 -18.81
N VAL A 383 -34.53 -18.52 -18.32
CA VAL A 383 -35.99 -18.43 -18.41
C VAL A 383 -36.37 -17.37 -19.43
N GLU A 384 -35.97 -16.12 -19.18
CA GLU A 384 -36.29 -14.98 -20.04
C GLU A 384 -35.26 -13.87 -19.89
N GLY A 385 -35.29 -12.92 -20.83
CA GLY A 385 -34.52 -11.69 -20.75
C GLY A 385 -35.32 -10.56 -21.36
N ALA A 386 -35.23 -9.38 -20.74
CA ALA A 386 -35.98 -8.20 -21.14
C ALA A 386 -35.04 -7.00 -21.30
N ASN A 387 -35.48 -6.06 -22.14
CA ASN A 387 -34.85 -4.74 -22.22
C ASN A 387 -35.06 -4.03 -20.88
N GLY A 388 -34.01 -3.37 -20.39
CA GLY A 388 -34.13 -2.52 -19.22
C GLY A 388 -34.73 -1.16 -19.58
N ASP A 389 -34.61 -0.22 -18.64
CA ASP A 389 -35.17 1.13 -18.72
C ASP A 389 -34.22 2.16 -19.33
N TYR A 390 -32.97 1.78 -19.60
CA TYR A 390 -31.95 2.73 -20.03
C TYR A 390 -32.23 3.32 -21.41
N LEU A 391 -32.59 2.51 -22.42
CA LEU A 391 -32.91 3.02 -23.75
C LEU A 391 -34.31 3.66 -23.81
N PRO A 392 -34.54 4.65 -24.69
CA PRO A 392 -35.83 5.35 -24.76
C PRO A 392 -37.00 4.40 -25.09
N PRO A 393 -38.23 4.75 -24.66
CA PRO A 393 -39.43 4.00 -25.01
C PRO A 393 -39.56 3.85 -26.54
N GLY A 394 -39.69 2.61 -27.02
CA GLY A 394 -39.75 2.30 -28.45
C GLY A 394 -38.47 1.72 -29.04
N ALA A 395 -37.42 1.53 -28.23
CA ALA A 395 -36.26 0.73 -28.63
C ALA A 395 -36.67 -0.68 -29.09
N PHE A 396 -36.08 -1.12 -30.19
CA PHE A 396 -36.27 -2.45 -30.73
C PHE A 396 -35.40 -3.44 -29.95
N PHE A 397 -36.05 -4.29 -29.15
CA PHE A 397 -35.40 -5.36 -28.42
C PHE A 397 -35.27 -6.61 -29.29
N VAL A 398 -34.06 -7.16 -29.38
CA VAL A 398 -33.77 -8.42 -30.05
C VAL A 398 -33.98 -9.55 -29.05
N PRO A 399 -34.85 -10.55 -29.33
CA PRO A 399 -35.06 -11.68 -28.44
C PRO A 399 -33.75 -12.39 -28.08
N PRO A 400 -33.55 -12.80 -26.82
CA PRO A 400 -32.30 -13.42 -26.41
C PRO A 400 -32.03 -14.74 -27.15
N VAL A 401 -30.79 -14.92 -27.58
CA VAL A 401 -30.30 -16.14 -28.23
C VAL A 401 -29.50 -16.94 -27.20
N VAL A 402 -29.92 -18.17 -26.93
CA VAL A 402 -29.20 -19.10 -26.07
C VAL A 402 -28.42 -20.08 -26.94
N SER A 403 -27.12 -20.22 -26.69
CA SER A 403 -26.26 -21.21 -27.32
C SER A 403 -25.54 -22.05 -26.27
N GLU A 404 -25.26 -23.31 -26.63
CA GLU A 404 -24.45 -24.23 -25.83
C GLU A 404 -23.19 -24.61 -26.62
N SER A 405 -22.04 -24.66 -25.95
CA SER A 405 -20.78 -25.08 -26.56
C SER A 405 -20.88 -26.53 -27.06
N GLU A 406 -20.53 -26.75 -28.34
CA GLU A 406 -20.50 -28.08 -28.97
C GLU A 406 -19.34 -28.96 -28.47
N VAL A 407 -18.43 -28.42 -27.66
CA VAL A 407 -17.25 -29.15 -27.15
C VAL A 407 -17.66 -30.03 -25.97
N PRO A 408 -17.55 -31.38 -26.05
CA PRO A 408 -18.13 -32.30 -25.06
C PRO A 408 -17.66 -32.10 -23.61
N TRP A 409 -16.45 -31.55 -23.42
CA TRP A 409 -15.80 -31.35 -22.12
C TRP A 409 -15.92 -29.91 -21.59
N VAL A 410 -16.55 -29.00 -22.35
CA VAL A 410 -16.74 -27.59 -21.96
C VAL A 410 -18.22 -27.24 -22.17
N LYS A 411 -19.04 -27.44 -21.13
CA LYS A 411 -20.48 -27.11 -21.15
C LYS A 411 -20.72 -25.64 -20.84
N LYS A 412 -20.23 -24.74 -21.70
CA LYS A 412 -20.54 -23.31 -21.59
C LYS A 412 -21.93 -23.04 -22.16
N LYS A 413 -22.80 -22.41 -21.38
CA LYS A 413 -24.08 -21.86 -21.87
C LYS A 413 -23.95 -20.36 -21.98
N ILE A 414 -24.33 -19.82 -23.12
CA ILE A 414 -24.24 -18.40 -23.42
C ILE A 414 -25.64 -17.89 -23.72
N VAL A 415 -26.03 -16.77 -23.11
CA VAL A 415 -27.20 -16.00 -23.53
C VAL A 415 -26.71 -14.67 -24.08
N THR A 416 -27.16 -14.31 -25.28
CA THR A 416 -26.86 -13.01 -25.92
C THR A 416 -28.15 -12.28 -26.21
N LEU A 417 -28.21 -11.00 -25.86
CA LEU A 417 -29.34 -10.14 -26.16
C LEU A 417 -28.86 -8.73 -26.48
N GLY A 418 -29.74 -7.93 -27.08
CA GLY A 418 -29.42 -6.57 -27.44
C GLY A 418 -30.66 -5.75 -27.75
N ALA A 419 -30.50 -4.45 -27.79
CA ALA A 419 -31.54 -3.53 -28.19
C ALA A 419 -30.95 -2.34 -28.92
N THR A 420 -31.77 -1.70 -29.76
CA THR A 420 -31.40 -0.47 -30.47
C THR A 420 -32.57 0.50 -30.50
N SER A 421 -32.30 1.75 -30.20
CA SER A 421 -33.24 2.86 -30.30
C SER A 421 -33.09 3.55 -31.64
N LEU A 422 -34.21 3.73 -32.34
CA LEU A 422 -34.29 4.53 -33.57
C LEU A 422 -34.77 5.96 -33.30
N THR A 423 -35.10 6.27 -32.04
CA THR A 423 -35.77 7.51 -31.62
C THR A 423 -34.85 8.46 -30.84
N GLY A 424 -33.60 8.06 -30.59
CA GLY A 424 -32.60 8.85 -29.89
C GLY A 424 -31.68 8.00 -29.01
N VAL A 425 -30.67 8.63 -28.43
CA VAL A 425 -29.70 8.04 -27.50
C VAL A 425 -30.10 8.26 -26.04
N SER A 426 -29.50 7.48 -25.14
CA SER A 426 -29.57 7.70 -23.70
C SER A 426 -28.19 8.06 -23.14
N ASN A 427 -28.21 8.86 -22.08
CA ASN A 427 -27.04 9.28 -21.32
C ASN A 427 -27.28 9.05 -19.82
N GLY A 428 -26.22 8.80 -19.07
CA GLY A 428 -26.23 8.62 -17.62
C GLY A 428 -26.26 7.15 -17.19
N ASP A 429 -26.87 6.90 -16.04
CA ASP A 429 -26.93 5.58 -15.43
C ASP A 429 -28.28 4.92 -15.72
N GLY A 430 -28.34 3.58 -15.71
CA GLY A 430 -29.60 2.84 -15.78
C GLY A 430 -29.42 1.35 -16.00
N THR A 431 -30.51 0.66 -16.34
CA THR A 431 -30.48 -0.78 -16.62
C THR A 431 -30.53 -1.01 -18.13
N LEU A 432 -29.48 -1.60 -18.70
CA LEU A 432 -29.49 -2.03 -20.10
C LEU A 432 -30.47 -3.18 -20.28
N ALA A 433 -30.38 -4.21 -19.43
CA ALA A 433 -31.20 -5.41 -19.56
C ALA A 433 -31.39 -6.14 -18.23
N THR A 434 -32.43 -6.96 -18.16
CA THR A 434 -32.64 -7.90 -17.07
C THR A 434 -32.68 -9.33 -17.62
N ILE A 435 -32.06 -10.27 -16.92
CA ILE A 435 -32.08 -11.70 -17.27
C ILE A 435 -32.54 -12.50 -16.07
N THR A 436 -33.52 -13.37 -16.32
CA THR A 436 -34.09 -14.28 -15.32
C THR A 436 -33.61 -15.70 -15.57
N PHE A 437 -33.10 -16.31 -14.52
CA PHE A 437 -32.72 -17.72 -14.47
C PHE A 437 -33.60 -18.46 -13.46
N GLU A 438 -33.82 -19.75 -13.68
CA GLU A 438 -34.36 -20.66 -12.69
C GLU A 438 -33.21 -21.46 -12.07
N VAL A 439 -33.25 -21.61 -10.76
CA VAL A 439 -32.23 -22.33 -10.01
C VAL A 439 -32.51 -23.83 -10.04
N LEU A 440 -31.59 -24.63 -10.57
CA LEU A 440 -31.70 -26.08 -10.72
C LEU A 440 -30.87 -26.88 -9.70
N ASP A 441 -29.83 -26.30 -9.13
CA ASP A 441 -28.93 -26.95 -8.17
C ASP A 441 -28.40 -25.91 -7.16
N VAL A 442 -27.86 -26.35 -6.02
CA VAL A 442 -27.31 -25.50 -4.94
C VAL A 442 -25.78 -25.47 -4.94
N LYS A 443 -25.17 -25.83 -6.08
CA LYS A 443 -23.71 -25.73 -6.29
C LYS A 443 -23.34 -24.32 -6.69
N GLU A 444 -22.12 -23.91 -6.33
CA GLU A 444 -21.58 -22.65 -6.82
C GLU A 444 -21.60 -22.62 -8.36
N SER A 445 -22.13 -21.52 -8.90
CA SER A 445 -22.13 -21.22 -10.33
C SER A 445 -21.72 -19.78 -10.52
N PHE A 446 -21.13 -19.50 -11.68
CA PHE A 446 -20.66 -18.18 -12.06
C PHE A 446 -21.50 -17.70 -13.24
N ILE A 447 -21.80 -16.40 -13.24
CA ILE A 447 -22.37 -15.68 -14.37
C ILE A 447 -21.32 -14.64 -14.78
N ASP A 448 -20.69 -14.86 -15.93
CA ASP A 448 -19.67 -13.97 -16.46
C ASP A 448 -20.30 -13.09 -17.56
N LEU A 449 -20.28 -11.78 -17.38
CA LEU A 449 -20.59 -10.83 -18.46
C LEU A 449 -19.39 -10.76 -19.40
N PHE A 450 -19.63 -10.97 -20.70
CA PHE A 450 -18.60 -10.86 -21.73
C PHE A 450 -19.18 -10.31 -23.04
N ASN A 451 -18.31 -9.80 -23.91
CA ASN A 451 -18.72 -9.26 -25.21
C ASN A 451 -19.81 -8.17 -25.12
N VAL A 452 -19.54 -7.12 -24.34
CA VAL A 452 -20.41 -5.95 -24.25
C VAL A 452 -20.06 -5.00 -25.39
N ILE A 453 -21.07 -4.68 -26.21
CA ILE A 453 -20.99 -3.70 -27.30
C ILE A 453 -22.00 -2.61 -27.01
N LEU A 454 -21.57 -1.36 -27.03
CA LEU A 454 -22.43 -0.18 -27.02
C LEU A 454 -22.27 0.56 -28.34
N THR A 455 -23.39 1.02 -28.91
CA THR A 455 -23.42 1.79 -30.16
C THR A 455 -24.16 3.11 -29.95
N ASP A 456 -23.87 4.10 -30.78
CA ASP A 456 -24.68 5.32 -30.86
C ASP A 456 -25.95 5.13 -31.72
N ASP A 457 -26.65 6.23 -32.00
CA ASP A 457 -27.83 6.28 -32.85
C ASP A 457 -27.53 6.10 -34.35
N GLU A 458 -26.28 6.24 -34.76
CA GLU A 458 -25.80 5.95 -36.11
C GLU A 458 -25.38 4.48 -36.28
N GLY A 459 -25.22 3.76 -35.16
CA GLY A 459 -24.77 2.37 -35.11
C GLY A 459 -23.25 2.22 -35.08
N GLU A 460 -22.52 3.30 -34.86
CA GLU A 460 -21.07 3.29 -34.68
C GLU A 460 -20.70 2.77 -33.29
N HIS A 461 -19.54 2.11 -33.19
CA HIS A 461 -19.09 1.48 -31.96
C HIS A 461 -18.59 2.52 -30.95
N LEU A 462 -19.32 2.69 -29.85
CA LEU A 462 -18.91 3.54 -28.73
C LEU A 462 -17.96 2.81 -27.79
N LEU A 463 -18.28 1.55 -27.48
CA LEU A 463 -17.52 0.75 -26.53
C LEU A 463 -17.61 -0.73 -26.92
N HIS A 464 -16.47 -1.42 -26.91
CA HIS A 464 -16.42 -2.88 -26.94
C HIS A 464 -15.52 -3.35 -25.80
N PHE A 465 -16.11 -4.03 -24.83
CA PHE A 465 -15.41 -4.52 -23.66
C PHE A 465 -15.69 -6.00 -23.46
N SER A 466 -14.61 -6.76 -23.22
CA SER A 466 -14.67 -8.13 -22.75
C SER A 466 -14.00 -8.17 -21.39
N PRO A 467 -14.75 -8.02 -20.28
CA PRO A 467 -14.17 -8.21 -18.96
C PRO A 467 -13.52 -9.60 -18.92
N ARG A 468 -12.25 -9.67 -18.50
CA ARG A 468 -11.68 -10.96 -18.10
C ARG A 468 -12.22 -11.28 -16.72
N ARG A 469 -13.34 -12.03 -16.69
CA ARG A 469 -14.00 -12.57 -15.48
C ARG A 469 -14.36 -11.51 -14.45
N THR A 470 -15.52 -10.88 -14.59
CA THR A 470 -16.17 -10.28 -13.43
C THR A 470 -16.77 -11.41 -12.60
N LYS A 471 -16.14 -11.73 -11.47
CA LYS A 471 -16.64 -12.72 -10.52
C LYS A 471 -17.92 -12.17 -9.89
N VAL A 472 -19.10 -12.57 -10.40
CA VAL A 472 -20.31 -12.49 -9.58
C VAL A 472 -20.17 -13.59 -8.52
N GLU A 473 -20.18 -13.18 -7.25
CA GLU A 473 -20.03 -14.08 -6.11
C GLU A 473 -20.96 -15.29 -6.24
N ALA A 474 -20.43 -16.45 -5.89
CA ALA A 474 -21.13 -17.71 -5.98
C ALA A 474 -22.48 -17.61 -5.26
N PHE A 475 -23.58 -17.79 -5.99
CA PHE A 475 -24.88 -18.01 -5.36
C PHE A 475 -24.83 -19.39 -4.72
N THR A 476 -24.49 -19.46 -3.44
CA THR A 476 -24.89 -20.61 -2.63
C THR A 476 -26.32 -20.32 -2.23
N VAL A 477 -27.27 -21.13 -2.69
CA VAL A 477 -28.64 -21.08 -2.19
C VAL A 477 -28.59 -21.43 -0.73
N VAL A 478 -28.66 -20.41 0.11
CA VAL A 478 -28.63 -20.59 1.53
C VAL A 478 -29.74 -19.76 2.17
N THR A 479 -30.65 -20.47 2.85
CA THR A 479 -31.69 -19.86 3.65
C THR A 479 -31.08 -19.36 4.97
N SER A 480 -31.52 -18.22 5.49
CA SER A 480 -31.11 -17.78 6.84
C SER A 480 -31.75 -18.71 7.88
N SER A 481 -30.94 -19.40 8.68
CA SER A 481 -31.41 -20.18 9.83
C SER A 481 -31.55 -19.27 11.06
N SER A 482 -32.51 -19.56 11.94
CA SER A 482 -32.53 -18.98 13.29
C SER A 482 -31.51 -19.65 14.23
N ALA A 483 -30.75 -20.64 13.74
CA ALA A 483 -29.74 -21.31 14.50
C ALA A 483 -28.50 -20.42 14.70
N ILE A 484 -27.93 -20.49 15.90
CA ILE A 484 -26.68 -19.84 16.27
C ILE A 484 -25.64 -20.94 16.41
N VAL A 485 -24.49 -20.78 15.76
CA VAL A 485 -23.33 -21.67 15.92
C VAL A 485 -22.26 -20.88 16.64
N SER A 486 -21.85 -21.39 17.80
CA SER A 486 -20.88 -20.77 18.70
C SER A 486 -19.70 -21.69 18.92
N LEU A 487 -18.54 -21.09 19.16
CA LEU A 487 -17.33 -21.79 19.55
C LEU A 487 -17.17 -21.72 21.07
N ALA A 488 -17.18 -22.87 21.74
CA ALA A 488 -16.95 -22.96 23.18
C ALA A 488 -15.61 -23.71 23.44
N PRO A 489 -14.60 -23.08 24.04
CA PRO A 489 -13.37 -23.77 24.42
C PRO A 489 -13.66 -24.75 25.56
N THR A 490 -13.31 -26.02 25.38
CA THR A 490 -13.70 -27.09 26.31
C THR A 490 -12.85 -27.14 27.58
N SER A 491 -11.64 -26.57 27.60
CA SER A 491 -10.78 -26.25 28.76
C SER A 491 -9.30 -26.23 28.33
N VAL A 492 -8.68 -25.06 28.20
CA VAL A 492 -7.22 -24.89 28.45
C VAL A 492 -6.96 -23.46 28.92
N LEU A 493 -6.48 -23.31 30.15
CA LEU A 493 -5.79 -22.11 30.61
C LEU A 493 -4.32 -22.32 30.18
N SER A 494 -3.87 -21.60 29.14
CA SER A 494 -2.45 -21.49 28.72
C SER A 494 -1.82 -22.69 27.97
N PRO A 495 -2.18 -22.96 26.69
CA PRO A 495 -1.55 -24.03 25.90
C PRO A 495 -0.11 -23.70 25.49
N THR A 496 0.78 -24.68 25.57
CA THR A 496 2.20 -24.58 25.17
C THR A 496 2.44 -25.00 23.71
N ILE A 497 3.56 -24.59 23.09
CA ILE A 497 3.90 -25.02 21.72
C ILE A 497 3.96 -26.55 21.64
N GLY A 498 3.20 -27.13 20.71
CA GLY A 498 3.05 -28.57 20.51
C GLY A 498 1.91 -29.21 21.32
N GLU A 499 1.24 -28.46 22.18
CA GLU A 499 0.07 -28.93 22.92
C GLU A 499 -1.18 -28.89 22.04
N GLN A 500 -2.04 -29.91 22.20
CA GLN A 500 -3.31 -30.01 21.50
C GLN A 500 -4.45 -29.58 22.40
N PHE A 501 -5.34 -28.75 21.89
CA PHE A 501 -6.53 -28.28 22.58
C PHE A 501 -7.76 -28.41 21.68
N THR A 502 -8.93 -28.43 22.30
CA THR A 502 -10.20 -28.70 21.62
C THR A 502 -11.20 -27.55 21.76
N PHE A 503 -12.02 -27.39 20.71
CA PHE A 503 -13.21 -26.55 20.71
C PHE A 503 -14.43 -27.41 20.46
N ASN A 504 -15.48 -27.16 21.22
CA ASN A 504 -16.81 -27.60 20.85
C ASN A 504 -17.44 -26.55 19.92
N VAL A 505 -18.01 -27.04 18.83
CA VAL A 505 -18.80 -26.25 17.90
C VAL A 505 -20.24 -26.53 18.23
N ASP A 506 -20.81 -25.66 19.05
CA ASP A 506 -22.14 -25.82 19.60
C ASP A 506 -23.16 -25.13 18.69
N ILE A 507 -24.33 -25.75 18.56
CA ILE A 507 -25.47 -25.17 17.88
C ILE A 507 -26.59 -24.91 18.88
N ALA A 508 -27.23 -23.74 18.78
CA ALA A 508 -28.44 -23.38 19.49
C ALA A 508 -29.57 -23.06 18.49
N GLY A 509 -30.78 -23.54 18.73
CA GLY A 509 -31.96 -23.35 17.89
C GLY A 509 -31.98 -24.17 16.59
N GLY A 510 -31.11 -25.17 16.44
CA GLY A 510 -30.85 -25.91 15.19
C GLY A 510 -31.82 -27.04 14.85
N GLN A 511 -33.13 -26.81 14.73
CA GLN A 511 -34.10 -27.88 14.47
C GLN A 511 -33.91 -28.57 13.10
N ASN A 512 -33.99 -29.91 13.06
CA ASN A 512 -33.91 -30.75 11.84
C ASN A 512 -32.61 -30.56 11.05
N VAL A 513 -31.45 -30.66 11.69
CA VAL A 513 -30.15 -30.65 11.00
C VAL A 513 -29.69 -32.10 10.78
N ALA A 514 -29.41 -32.48 9.54
CA ALA A 514 -28.92 -33.81 9.15
C ALA A 514 -27.39 -33.84 8.93
N ALA A 515 -26.81 -32.73 8.46
CA ALA A 515 -25.36 -32.60 8.28
C ALA A 515 -24.93 -31.13 8.40
N SER A 516 -23.63 -30.90 8.54
CA SER A 516 -22.99 -29.57 8.52
C SER A 516 -21.77 -29.60 7.59
N GLN A 517 -21.45 -28.46 6.99
CA GLN A 517 -20.14 -28.23 6.38
C GLN A 517 -19.60 -26.89 6.90
N LEU A 518 -18.67 -26.99 7.83
CA LEU A 518 -18.05 -25.85 8.50
C LEU A 518 -16.60 -25.67 8.04
N THR A 519 -16.16 -24.42 7.98
CA THR A 519 -14.82 -23.98 7.64
C THR A 519 -14.29 -23.15 8.80
N TYR A 520 -13.05 -23.44 9.19
CA TYR A 520 -12.38 -22.78 10.29
C TYR A 520 -11.27 -21.90 9.71
N ASP A 521 -11.34 -20.61 9.97
CA ASP A 521 -10.29 -19.66 9.60
C ASP A 521 -9.47 -19.31 10.85
N PHE A 522 -8.16 -19.47 10.75
CA PHE A 522 -7.19 -19.32 11.82
C PHE A 522 -5.81 -19.02 11.22
N ASP A 523 -4.94 -18.36 12.00
CA ASP A 523 -3.56 -18.09 11.58
C ASP A 523 -2.74 -19.39 11.54
N GLU A 524 -2.47 -19.92 10.34
CA GLU A 524 -1.68 -21.13 10.14
C GLU A 524 -0.22 -21.00 10.64
N SER A 525 0.25 -19.78 10.90
CA SER A 525 1.56 -19.58 11.54
C SER A 525 1.52 -19.81 13.05
N ALA A 526 0.33 -19.79 13.66
CA ALA A 526 0.11 -19.94 15.10
C ALA A 526 -0.56 -21.25 15.49
N LEU A 527 -1.51 -21.73 14.69
CA LEU A 527 -2.28 -22.94 14.97
C LEU A 527 -2.21 -23.91 13.79
N LYS A 528 -2.25 -25.20 14.11
CA LYS A 528 -2.36 -26.28 13.13
C LYS A 528 -3.59 -27.11 13.42
N TYR A 529 -4.45 -27.23 12.43
CA TYR A 529 -5.58 -28.14 12.50
C TYR A 529 -5.09 -29.60 12.59
N ILE A 530 -5.64 -30.36 13.55
CA ILE A 530 -5.27 -31.76 13.79
C ILE A 530 -6.38 -32.71 13.37
N SER A 531 -7.55 -32.57 13.96
CA SER A 531 -8.67 -33.46 13.69
C SER A 531 -10.00 -32.81 14.08
N THR A 532 -11.07 -33.36 13.52
CA THR A 532 -12.43 -33.05 13.94
C THR A 532 -13.13 -34.36 14.26
N SER A 533 -13.79 -34.42 15.41
CA SER A 533 -14.64 -35.54 15.80
C SER A 533 -16.11 -35.10 15.78
N ARG A 534 -16.99 -36.01 15.39
CA ARG A 534 -18.42 -35.73 15.34
C ARG A 534 -18.96 -35.57 16.76
N GLY A 535 -19.67 -34.47 17.01
CA GLY A 535 -20.28 -34.16 18.29
C GLY A 535 -21.53 -35.00 18.54
N ASP A 536 -22.07 -34.90 19.75
CA ASP A 536 -23.22 -35.69 20.21
C ASP A 536 -24.52 -35.33 19.48
N TYR A 537 -24.65 -34.10 18.99
CA TYR A 537 -25.86 -33.59 18.35
C TYR A 537 -26.28 -34.39 17.11
N LEU A 538 -25.33 -34.90 16.32
CA LEU A 538 -25.59 -35.64 15.09
C LEU A 538 -25.28 -37.14 15.19
N ALA A 539 -24.96 -37.66 16.38
CA ALA A 539 -24.59 -39.07 16.58
C ALA A 539 -25.70 -40.07 16.17
N GLY A 540 -26.97 -39.63 16.14
CA GLY A 540 -28.14 -40.41 15.71
C GLY A 540 -28.64 -40.17 14.28
N GLY A 541 -27.98 -39.32 13.48
CA GLY A 541 -28.31 -39.07 12.07
C GLY A 541 -29.14 -37.80 11.78
N VAL A 542 -29.94 -37.30 12.74
CA VAL A 542 -30.61 -35.99 12.68
C VAL A 542 -30.67 -35.41 14.08
N GLY A 543 -30.23 -34.15 14.24
CA GLY A 543 -30.30 -33.40 15.49
C GLY A 543 -31.51 -32.45 15.52
N ASN A 544 -32.21 -32.41 16.66
CA ASN A 544 -33.40 -31.60 16.89
C ASN A 544 -33.31 -30.82 18.21
N GLY A 545 -32.64 -29.67 18.22
CA GLY A 545 -32.45 -28.84 19.42
C GLY A 545 -31.09 -28.14 19.47
N ASP A 546 -30.54 -28.07 20.67
CA ASP A 546 -29.21 -27.53 20.95
C ASP A 546 -28.24 -28.68 21.24
N GLY A 547 -26.95 -28.49 20.97
CA GLY A 547 -25.91 -29.48 21.30
C GLY A 547 -24.62 -29.29 20.52
N THR A 548 -23.68 -30.25 20.65
CA THR A 548 -22.37 -30.15 19.98
C THR A 548 -22.42 -30.76 18.58
N LEU A 549 -22.21 -29.96 17.52
CA LEU A 549 -22.14 -30.46 16.14
C LEU A 549 -20.87 -31.28 15.91
N GLU A 550 -19.73 -30.70 16.28
CA GLU A 550 -18.42 -31.30 16.17
C GLU A 550 -17.44 -30.72 17.17
N THR A 551 -16.42 -31.51 17.52
CA THR A 551 -15.30 -31.08 18.36
C THR A 551 -14.05 -31.00 17.50
N VAL A 552 -13.44 -29.82 17.43
CA VAL A 552 -12.27 -29.55 16.59
C VAL A 552 -11.03 -29.49 17.45
N THR A 553 -9.94 -30.12 17.02
CA THR A 553 -8.66 -30.17 17.72
C THR A 553 -7.60 -29.38 16.95
N PHE A 554 -6.91 -28.46 17.63
CA PHE A 554 -5.78 -27.71 17.12
C PHE A 554 -4.51 -28.01 17.93
N GLU A 555 -3.34 -27.94 17.27
CA GLU A 555 -2.01 -27.95 17.87
C GLU A 555 -1.42 -26.54 17.80
N VAL A 556 -0.84 -26.04 18.90
CA VAL A 556 -0.17 -24.73 18.91
C VAL A 556 1.18 -24.82 18.20
N LEU A 557 1.35 -24.10 17.10
CA LEU A 557 2.61 -24.00 16.35
C LEU A 557 3.48 -22.83 16.79
N SER A 558 2.85 -21.73 17.19
CA SER A 558 3.54 -20.52 17.62
C SER A 558 2.73 -19.81 18.68
N VAL A 559 3.38 -19.50 19.79
CA VAL A 559 2.81 -18.60 20.80
C VAL A 559 3.20 -17.16 20.52
N LYS A 560 3.66 -16.78 19.32
CA LYS A 560 4.23 -15.43 19.04
C LYS A 560 3.20 -14.33 18.77
N LYS A 561 1.91 -14.66 18.65
CA LYS A 561 0.83 -13.71 18.30
C LYS A 561 -0.52 -14.29 18.72
N ALA A 562 -1.40 -13.47 19.32
CA ALA A 562 -2.78 -13.85 19.58
C ALA A 562 -3.50 -14.19 18.25
N SER A 563 -4.28 -15.26 18.24
CA SER A 563 -4.85 -15.82 17.00
C SER A 563 -6.32 -16.14 17.20
N THR A 564 -7.19 -15.49 16.44
CA THR A 564 -8.62 -15.79 16.45
C THR A 564 -8.92 -17.02 15.60
N VAL A 565 -9.80 -17.89 16.10
CA VAL A 565 -10.41 -18.96 15.31
C VAL A 565 -11.84 -18.53 15.03
N SER A 566 -12.15 -18.33 13.76
CA SER A 566 -13.52 -18.05 13.31
C SER A 566 -14.10 -19.25 12.59
N VAL A 567 -15.39 -19.47 12.75
CA VAL A 567 -16.13 -20.55 12.08
C VAL A 567 -17.12 -19.93 11.09
N SER A 568 -17.19 -20.52 9.91
CA SER A 568 -18.16 -20.18 8.87
C SER A 568 -18.66 -21.46 8.18
N GLY A 569 -19.73 -21.39 7.41
CA GLY A 569 -20.23 -22.56 6.67
C GLY A 569 -21.75 -22.63 6.62
N TYR A 570 -22.28 -23.83 6.49
CA TYR A 570 -23.72 -24.05 6.37
C TYR A 570 -24.18 -25.37 7.01
N LEU A 571 -25.44 -25.39 7.42
CA LEU A 571 -26.16 -26.56 7.93
C LEU A 571 -27.05 -27.14 6.83
N VAL A 572 -27.25 -28.45 6.85
CA VAL A 572 -28.03 -29.20 5.84
C VAL A 572 -29.19 -29.91 6.54
N ALA A 573 -30.42 -29.62 6.14
CA ALA A 573 -31.62 -30.30 6.62
C ALA A 573 -31.81 -31.69 5.96
N PRO A 574 -32.62 -32.62 6.54
CA PRO A 574 -32.88 -33.94 5.97
C PRO A 574 -33.38 -33.97 4.52
N ASN A 575 -34.01 -32.88 4.08
CA ASN A 575 -34.48 -32.69 2.70
C ASN A 575 -33.39 -32.13 1.75
N GLY A 576 -32.16 -31.93 2.24
CA GLY A 576 -31.02 -31.43 1.48
C GLY A 576 -30.88 -29.90 1.42
N VAL A 577 -31.81 -29.15 2.03
CA VAL A 577 -31.79 -27.67 2.02
C VAL A 577 -30.65 -27.16 2.91
N ARG A 578 -29.89 -26.19 2.40
CA ARG A 578 -28.78 -25.54 3.11
C ARG A 578 -29.25 -24.26 3.80
N SER A 579 -28.73 -24.03 5.00
CA SER A 579 -29.00 -22.82 5.79
C SER A 579 -27.72 -22.25 6.41
N ILE A 580 -27.59 -20.93 6.46
CA ILE A 580 -26.46 -20.21 7.10
C ILE A 580 -26.97 -19.89 8.50
N PRO A 581 -26.36 -20.45 9.55
CA PRO A 581 -26.61 -20.01 10.91
C PRO A 581 -25.89 -18.68 11.18
N THR A 582 -26.28 -18.01 12.25
CA THR A 582 -25.48 -16.90 12.79
C THR A 582 -24.25 -17.49 13.45
N PHE A 583 -23.06 -17.02 13.09
CA PHE A 583 -21.80 -17.49 13.67
C PHE A 583 -21.28 -16.51 14.72
N GLU A 584 -20.96 -17.02 15.91
CA GLU A 584 -20.29 -16.25 16.95
C GLU A 584 -18.79 -16.60 16.94
N SER A 585 -17.95 -15.59 16.76
CA SER A 585 -16.49 -15.74 16.84
C SER A 585 -16.07 -15.87 18.30
N ALA A 586 -15.23 -16.86 18.62
CA ALA A 586 -14.51 -16.90 19.88
C ALA A 586 -13.10 -16.34 19.69
N GLU A 587 -12.74 -15.33 20.50
CA GLU A 587 -11.37 -14.82 20.53
C GLU A 587 -10.50 -15.80 21.32
N VAL A 588 -9.54 -16.42 20.65
CA VAL A 588 -8.59 -17.35 21.28
C VAL A 588 -7.31 -16.59 21.54
N ILE A 589 -7.20 -16.01 22.73
CA ILE A 589 -5.92 -15.43 23.16
C ILE A 589 -5.02 -16.62 23.52
N VAL A 590 -4.20 -17.07 22.57
CA VAL A 590 -3.03 -17.90 22.89
C VAL A 590 -2.08 -16.99 23.66
N PRO A 591 -1.92 -17.13 24.98
CA PRO A 591 -1.05 -16.25 25.74
C PRO A 591 0.39 -16.51 25.29
N LEU A 592 1.05 -15.48 24.79
CA LEU A 592 2.50 -15.47 24.64
C LEU A 592 3.13 -15.73 26.01
N THR A 593 3.74 -16.90 26.22
CA THR A 593 4.45 -17.16 27.48
C THR A 593 5.58 -16.13 27.63
N GLY A 594 5.40 -15.19 28.55
CA GLY A 594 6.35 -14.11 28.84
C GLY A 594 5.99 -12.73 28.25
N ASP A 595 4.87 -12.59 27.53
CA ASP A 595 4.28 -11.27 27.22
C ASP A 595 3.46 -10.82 28.43
N VAL A 596 4.07 -9.97 29.24
CA VAL A 596 3.51 -9.52 30.52
C VAL A 596 2.60 -8.32 30.32
N ASN A 597 2.83 -7.52 29.27
CA ASN A 597 2.02 -6.32 28.97
C ASN A 597 0.83 -6.59 28.05
N ARG A 598 0.72 -7.80 27.49
CA ARG A 598 -0.34 -8.25 26.57
C ARG A 598 -0.41 -7.41 25.29
N ASP A 599 0.71 -6.87 24.83
CA ASP A 599 0.80 -6.11 23.58
C ASP A 599 0.94 -7.01 22.34
N GLY A 600 1.03 -8.33 22.54
CA GLY A 600 1.16 -9.30 21.48
C GLY A 600 2.60 -9.53 21.03
N SER A 601 3.61 -9.13 21.80
CA SER A 601 5.04 -9.34 21.49
C SER A 601 5.91 -9.45 22.75
N VAL A 602 6.52 -10.63 23.01
CA VAL A 602 7.56 -10.73 24.05
C VAL A 602 8.80 -9.91 23.64
N ASN A 603 9.06 -8.81 24.34
CA ASN A 603 10.16 -7.90 24.07
C ASN A 603 10.83 -7.42 25.38
N ILE A 604 11.78 -6.48 25.26
CA ILE A 604 12.56 -6.03 26.43
C ILE A 604 11.68 -5.33 27.49
N LEU A 605 10.54 -4.75 27.09
CA LEU A 605 9.59 -4.10 27.99
C LEU A 605 8.90 -5.10 28.93
N ASP A 606 8.68 -6.33 28.50
CA ASP A 606 8.16 -7.39 29.38
C ASP A 606 9.13 -7.74 30.50
N LEU A 607 10.42 -7.81 30.16
CA LEU A 607 11.48 -8.00 31.14
C LEU A 607 11.53 -6.85 32.16
N VAL A 608 11.24 -5.60 31.71
CA VAL A 608 11.17 -4.41 32.57
C VAL A 608 10.02 -4.53 33.54
N LEU A 609 8.86 -4.94 33.05
CA LEU A 609 7.65 -5.04 33.86
C LEU A 609 7.80 -6.09 34.95
N VAL A 610 8.40 -7.24 34.64
CA VAL A 610 8.73 -8.25 35.67
C VAL A 610 9.72 -7.71 36.68
N ALA A 611 10.83 -7.13 36.22
CA ALA A 611 11.85 -6.57 37.12
C ALA A 611 11.29 -5.47 38.04
N SER A 612 10.41 -4.61 37.51
CA SER A 612 9.75 -3.54 38.27
C SER A 612 8.71 -4.04 39.29
N SER A 613 8.27 -5.29 39.13
CA SER A 613 7.25 -5.93 39.97
C SER A 613 7.82 -6.89 41.00
N PHE A 614 9.15 -7.00 41.12
CA PHE A 614 9.81 -7.88 42.08
C PHE A 614 9.31 -7.70 43.52
N GLY A 615 8.97 -8.82 44.17
CA GLY A 615 8.48 -8.85 45.55
C GLY A 615 7.00 -8.51 45.72
N GLN A 616 6.25 -8.27 44.63
CA GLN A 616 4.79 -8.15 44.69
C GLN A 616 4.14 -9.53 44.82
N SER A 617 3.16 -9.66 45.73
CA SER A 617 2.31 -10.83 45.88
C SER A 617 0.93 -10.60 45.24
N VAL A 618 0.31 -11.64 44.70
CA VAL A 618 -0.93 -11.59 43.90
C VAL A 618 -2.20 -11.25 44.74
N PRO A 619 -3.05 -10.27 44.35
CA PRO A 619 -4.47 -10.19 44.75
C PRO A 619 -5.38 -11.04 43.83
N GLU A 620 -6.63 -11.30 44.23
CA GLU A 620 -7.60 -12.25 43.62
C GLU A 620 -7.80 -12.20 42.08
N GLU A 621 -7.30 -11.18 41.36
CA GLU A 621 -7.38 -11.03 39.90
C GLU A 621 -6.09 -11.43 39.13
N GLY A 622 -5.04 -11.91 39.80
CA GLY A 622 -3.79 -12.36 39.15
C GLY A 622 -2.79 -11.21 38.88
N ASN A 623 -1.47 -11.48 38.98
CA ASN A 623 -0.42 -10.53 38.55
C ASN A 623 0.19 -11.03 37.24
N PRO A 624 0.07 -10.29 36.12
CA PRO A 624 0.64 -10.71 34.83
C PRO A 624 2.16 -10.92 34.84
N ALA A 625 2.87 -10.29 35.80
CA ALA A 625 4.31 -10.45 35.96
C ALA A 625 4.72 -11.73 36.71
N ASP A 626 3.78 -12.43 37.34
CA ASP A 626 3.97 -13.74 37.97
C ASP A 626 3.74 -14.83 36.89
N VAL A 627 4.76 -15.05 36.07
CA VAL A 627 4.70 -15.91 34.88
C VAL A 627 4.77 -17.40 35.27
N ASN A 628 5.25 -17.71 36.47
CA ASN A 628 5.29 -19.07 36.99
C ASN A 628 4.07 -19.45 37.86
N GLU A 629 3.19 -18.50 38.16
CA GLU A 629 1.97 -18.64 38.96
C GLU A 629 2.25 -19.17 40.39
N ASP A 630 3.42 -18.86 40.95
CA ASP A 630 3.81 -19.26 42.31
C ASP A 630 3.31 -18.29 43.40
N GLY A 631 2.67 -17.19 42.99
CA GLY A 631 2.08 -16.16 43.84
C GLY A 631 3.04 -15.02 44.19
N ILE A 632 4.29 -15.03 43.73
CA ILE A 632 5.33 -14.04 44.03
C ILE A 632 6.18 -13.74 42.81
N VAL A 633 6.14 -12.50 42.33
CA VAL A 633 7.02 -12.07 41.23
C VAL A 633 8.48 -12.02 41.68
N ASN A 634 9.34 -12.87 41.10
CA ASN A 634 10.74 -13.02 41.48
C ASN A 634 11.66 -13.33 40.29
N ILE A 635 12.93 -13.66 40.59
CA ILE A 635 13.96 -13.94 39.58
C ILE A 635 13.60 -15.12 38.67
N VAL A 636 12.80 -16.09 39.15
CA VAL A 636 12.32 -17.21 38.34
C VAL A 636 11.41 -16.72 37.21
N ASP A 637 10.53 -15.75 37.47
CA ASP A 637 9.66 -15.14 36.44
C ASP A 637 10.48 -14.37 35.42
N LEU A 638 11.46 -13.60 35.88
CA LEU A 638 12.34 -12.84 35.00
C LEU A 638 13.15 -13.76 34.08
N VAL A 639 13.65 -14.88 34.62
CA VAL A 639 14.37 -15.89 33.84
C VAL A 639 13.45 -16.59 32.84
N LYS A 640 12.17 -16.81 33.16
CA LYS A 640 11.18 -17.35 32.21
C LYS A 640 10.90 -16.39 31.05
N VAL A 641 10.69 -15.10 31.33
CA VAL A 641 10.50 -14.07 30.28
C VAL A 641 11.77 -13.93 29.42
N ALA A 642 12.95 -13.88 30.03
CA ALA A 642 14.23 -13.89 29.31
C ALA A 642 14.40 -15.14 28.43
N GLY A 643 13.93 -16.30 28.89
CA GLY A 643 13.96 -17.55 28.15
C GLY A 643 13.05 -17.55 26.92
N ALA A 644 11.92 -16.85 27.00
CA ALA A 644 11.02 -16.63 25.86
C ALA A 644 11.65 -15.73 24.79
N LEU A 645 12.43 -14.72 25.20
CA LEU A 645 13.20 -13.85 24.29
C LEU A 645 14.33 -14.60 23.55
N GLY A 646 14.98 -15.56 24.21
CA GLY A 646 16.18 -16.24 23.68
C GLY A 646 15.95 -17.30 22.58
N GLY A 647 14.72 -17.49 22.09
CA GLY A 647 14.35 -18.55 21.14
C GLY A 647 14.53 -18.23 19.64
N GLU A 648 14.87 -16.99 19.27
CA GLU A 648 15.03 -16.60 17.86
C GLU A 648 16.46 -16.81 17.35
N ALA A 649 16.61 -17.46 16.21
CA ALA A 649 17.88 -17.62 15.49
C ALA A 649 18.38 -16.31 14.82
N ALA A 650 18.11 -15.16 15.43
CA ALA A 650 18.67 -13.88 15.05
C ALA A 650 19.58 -13.42 16.18
N ALA A 651 20.89 -13.58 15.98
CA ALA A 651 21.86 -12.78 16.72
C ALA A 651 21.48 -11.30 16.56
N PRO A 652 21.44 -10.54 17.66
CA PRO A 652 20.64 -9.34 17.69
C PRO A 652 21.44 -8.17 17.12
N SER A 653 21.25 -7.95 15.82
CA SER A 653 21.79 -6.82 15.06
C SER A 653 20.85 -5.60 15.09
N ALA A 654 19.77 -5.66 15.88
CA ALA A 654 18.76 -4.63 16.02
C ALA A 654 18.50 -4.33 17.51
N TRP A 655 19.47 -3.73 18.20
CA TRP A 655 19.19 -3.02 19.45
C TRP A 655 19.32 -1.54 19.16
N ASN A 656 18.19 -0.90 18.84
CA ASN A 656 18.10 0.54 18.63
C ASN A 656 17.50 1.25 19.86
N LEU A 657 17.67 0.65 21.04
CA LEU A 657 17.24 1.19 22.33
C LEU A 657 18.48 1.48 23.18
N ASP A 658 18.49 2.61 23.88
CA ASP A 658 19.47 2.92 24.94
C ASP A 658 19.25 1.93 26.11
N LEU A 659 19.80 0.71 25.99
CA LEU A 659 19.60 -0.38 26.96
C LEU A 659 19.94 0.01 28.41
N GLU A 660 20.84 0.97 28.62
CA GLU A 660 21.20 1.48 29.94
C GLU A 660 20.19 2.44 30.58
N ASP A 661 19.27 3.04 29.81
CA ASP A 661 18.12 3.78 30.36
C ASP A 661 17.03 2.81 30.86
N THR A 662 17.10 1.55 30.42
CA THR A 662 16.17 0.47 30.77
C THR A 662 16.71 -0.43 31.89
N PHE A 663 17.96 -0.90 31.78
CA PHE A 663 18.65 -1.75 32.78
C PHE A 663 20.14 -1.43 32.91
N THR A 664 20.68 -1.37 34.12
CA THR A 664 22.12 -1.22 34.33
C THR A 664 22.87 -2.55 34.21
N ARG A 665 24.15 -2.49 33.85
CA ARG A 665 25.06 -3.65 33.86
C ARG A 665 25.04 -4.38 35.21
N GLU A 666 25.03 -3.63 36.31
CA GLU A 666 25.01 -4.17 37.67
C GLU A 666 23.70 -4.93 37.95
N GLN A 667 22.57 -4.42 37.48
CA GLN A 667 21.26 -5.08 37.63
C GLN A 667 21.24 -6.42 36.89
N VAL A 668 21.67 -6.44 35.62
CA VAL A 668 21.73 -7.68 34.83
C VAL A 668 22.74 -8.66 35.40
N GLN A 669 23.88 -8.16 35.91
CA GLN A 669 24.88 -8.99 36.59
C GLN A 669 24.32 -9.62 37.86
N GLN A 670 23.54 -8.88 38.64
CA GLN A 670 22.90 -9.38 39.85
C GLN A 670 21.83 -10.43 39.53
N TRP A 671 20.98 -10.18 38.54
CA TRP A 671 19.98 -11.16 38.09
C TRP A 671 20.61 -12.46 37.61
N LEU A 672 21.68 -12.36 36.81
CA LEU A 672 22.41 -13.53 36.35
C LEU A 672 23.02 -14.30 37.52
N PHE A 673 23.58 -13.61 38.52
CA PHE A 673 24.11 -14.24 39.71
C PHE A 673 23.02 -14.97 40.51
N GLU A 674 21.88 -14.33 40.77
CA GLU A 674 20.75 -14.92 41.49
C GLU A 674 20.15 -16.12 40.74
N ALA A 675 19.97 -16.01 39.42
CA ALA A 675 19.49 -17.09 38.57
C ALA A 675 20.43 -18.31 38.60
N GLN A 676 21.74 -18.09 38.60
CA GLN A 676 22.75 -19.16 38.72
C GLN A 676 22.71 -19.90 40.06
N GLN A 677 22.28 -19.25 41.15
CA GLN A 677 22.15 -19.92 42.45
C GLN A 677 20.96 -20.88 42.51
N LEU A 678 19.93 -20.67 41.67
CA LEU A 678 18.67 -21.43 41.73
C LEU A 678 18.71 -22.77 40.98
N ASN A 679 19.80 -23.09 40.27
CA ASN A 679 19.98 -24.35 39.54
C ASN A 679 18.76 -24.75 38.68
N LEU A 680 18.17 -23.80 37.97
CA LEU A 680 17.03 -24.05 37.07
C LEU A 680 17.49 -24.88 35.86
N THR A 681 16.89 -26.06 35.67
CA THR A 681 17.34 -27.05 34.66
C THR A 681 16.43 -27.17 33.44
N ASP A 682 15.27 -26.52 33.44
CA ASP A 682 14.36 -26.55 32.30
C ASP A 682 14.91 -25.73 31.11
N ALA A 683 14.53 -26.13 29.89
CA ALA A 683 15.08 -25.58 28.66
C ALA A 683 14.76 -24.09 28.45
N THR A 684 13.69 -23.57 29.05
CA THR A 684 13.34 -22.15 28.98
C THR A 684 14.22 -21.35 29.91
N SER A 685 14.40 -21.79 31.16
CA SER A 685 15.30 -21.12 32.10
C SER A 685 16.77 -21.15 31.65
N GLN A 686 17.23 -22.25 31.03
CA GLN A 686 18.57 -22.31 30.44
C GLN A 686 18.76 -21.29 29.31
N ARG A 687 17.74 -21.09 28.46
CA ARG A 687 17.75 -20.02 27.44
C ARG A 687 17.74 -18.64 28.10
N GLY A 688 16.99 -18.46 29.19
CA GLY A 688 16.97 -17.23 29.97
C GLY A 688 18.33 -16.88 30.54
N HIS A 689 19.06 -17.86 31.09
CA HIS A 689 20.45 -17.67 31.54
C HIS A 689 21.37 -17.22 30.39
N LEU A 690 21.27 -17.86 29.22
CA LEU A 690 22.08 -17.50 28.06
C LEU A 690 21.72 -16.10 27.54
N PHE A 691 20.45 -15.72 27.56
CA PHE A 691 20.00 -14.38 27.21
C PHE A 691 20.59 -13.33 28.17
N LEU A 692 20.49 -13.54 29.49
CA LEU A 692 21.06 -12.63 30.49
C LEU A 692 22.59 -12.52 30.37
N GLN A 693 23.29 -13.61 30.02
CA GLN A 693 24.73 -13.58 29.71
C GLN A 693 25.04 -12.72 28.48
N ASN A 694 24.28 -12.88 27.40
CA ASN A 694 24.46 -12.10 26.18
C ASN A 694 24.11 -10.62 26.38
N LEU A 695 23.07 -10.33 27.17
CA LEU A 695 22.68 -8.98 27.55
C LEU A 695 23.77 -8.31 28.40
N LEU A 696 24.33 -9.02 29.38
CA LEU A 696 25.46 -8.53 30.18
C LEU A 696 26.70 -8.27 29.32
N ALA A 697 26.96 -9.14 28.33
CA ALA A 697 28.05 -8.96 27.39
C ALA A 697 27.84 -7.74 26.47
N ALA A 698 26.60 -7.47 26.05
CA ALA A 698 26.25 -6.28 25.26
C ALA A 698 26.41 -4.98 26.06
N LEU A 699 26.11 -5.01 27.36
CA LEU A 699 26.30 -3.90 28.30
C LEU A 699 27.75 -3.73 28.80
N THR A 700 28.66 -4.60 28.39
CA THR A 700 30.08 -4.54 28.81
C THR A 700 30.95 -4.11 27.63
N PRO A 701 31.23 -2.81 27.46
CA PRO A 701 32.09 -2.31 26.38
C PRO A 701 33.51 -2.87 26.52
N LYS A 702 34.09 -3.30 25.40
CA LYS A 702 35.43 -3.90 25.36
C LYS A 702 36.56 -2.86 25.33
N GLU A 703 36.26 -1.65 24.90
CA GLU A 703 37.22 -0.56 24.73
C GLU A 703 36.64 0.76 25.22
N THR A 704 37.47 1.60 25.85
CA THR A 704 37.13 2.99 26.15
C THR A 704 37.13 3.79 24.84
N ALA A 705 36.04 4.51 24.55
CA ALA A 705 35.92 5.25 23.30
C ALA A 705 35.06 6.50 23.43
N LEU A 706 35.44 7.55 22.69
CA LEU A 706 34.60 8.71 22.43
C LEU A 706 33.74 8.43 21.20
N LEU A 707 32.42 8.54 21.33
CA LEU A 707 31.45 8.17 20.30
C LEU A 707 31.03 9.40 19.46
N PRO A 708 30.44 9.21 18.27
CA PRO A 708 29.91 10.32 17.47
C PRO A 708 28.85 11.08 18.27
N ASN A 709 28.91 12.41 18.29
CA ASN A 709 27.89 13.22 18.95
C ASN A 709 26.49 13.00 18.35
N TYR A 710 25.46 13.18 19.17
CA TYR A 710 24.07 13.09 18.71
C TYR A 710 23.84 14.10 17.57
N PRO A 711 23.16 13.74 16.47
CA PRO A 711 22.87 14.70 15.41
C PRO A 711 21.91 15.76 15.93
N ASN A 712 22.41 16.96 16.25
CA ASN A 712 21.60 18.12 16.57
C ASN A 712 21.93 19.28 15.63
N PRO A 713 21.35 19.33 14.42
CA PRO A 713 21.66 20.36 13.44
C PRO A 713 21.05 21.75 13.74
N PHE A 714 20.28 21.92 14.83
CA PHE A 714 19.46 23.12 15.05
C PHE A 714 19.54 23.77 16.45
N ASN A 715 20.42 23.30 17.35
CA ASN A 715 20.62 23.94 18.67
C ASN A 715 22.09 23.75 19.15
N PRO A 716 22.75 24.78 19.71
CA PRO A 716 24.10 24.65 20.30
C PRO A 716 24.19 23.69 21.51
N GLU A 717 23.07 23.27 22.09
CA GLU A 717 23.00 22.23 23.12
C GLU A 717 23.23 20.82 22.54
N THR A 718 24.12 20.03 23.13
CA THR A 718 24.43 18.68 22.64
C THR A 718 24.81 17.71 23.76
N TRP A 719 24.58 16.43 23.49
CA TRP A 719 25.09 15.31 24.28
C TRP A 719 26.31 14.72 23.59
N ILE A 720 27.36 14.50 24.36
CA ILE A 720 28.64 13.95 23.92
C ILE A 720 28.74 12.52 24.48
N PRO A 721 28.47 11.50 23.64
CA PRO A 721 28.43 10.14 24.09
C PRO A 721 29.83 9.53 24.17
N TYR A 722 30.04 8.65 25.14
CA TYR A 722 31.29 7.92 25.35
C TYR A 722 31.03 6.54 25.95
N GLN A 723 32.03 5.67 25.98
CA GLN A 723 31.98 4.39 26.67
C GLN A 723 33.29 4.15 27.40
N LEU A 724 33.23 3.42 28.52
CA LEU A 724 34.38 3.10 29.36
C LEU A 724 34.52 1.59 29.50
N ALA A 725 35.67 1.04 29.14
CA ALA A 725 35.99 -0.38 29.37
C ALA A 725 36.44 -0.67 30.81
N GLU A 726 36.88 0.35 31.53
CA GLU A 726 37.26 0.29 32.94
C GLU A 726 36.77 1.55 33.67
N PRO A 727 36.46 1.48 34.98
CA PRO A 727 36.10 2.66 35.76
C PRO A 727 37.21 3.71 35.75
N ALA A 728 36.87 4.97 35.50
CA ALA A 728 37.85 6.05 35.38
C ALA A 728 37.25 7.42 35.72
N ASP A 729 38.08 8.38 36.09
CA ASP A 729 37.68 9.79 36.18
C ASP A 729 37.59 10.39 34.78
N VAL A 730 36.41 10.91 34.43
CA VAL A 730 36.12 11.39 33.08
C VAL A 730 36.08 12.91 33.00
N THR A 731 36.80 13.46 32.03
CA THR A 731 36.76 14.88 31.67
C THR A 731 36.53 15.05 30.18
N VAL A 732 35.62 15.94 29.79
CA VAL A 732 35.42 16.36 28.39
C VAL A 732 35.81 17.83 28.25
N THR A 733 36.81 18.13 27.41
CA THR A 733 37.23 19.50 27.14
C THR A 733 36.87 19.90 25.71
N ILE A 734 36.28 21.07 25.55
CA ILE A 734 35.79 21.63 24.30
C ILE A 734 36.70 22.77 23.88
N TYR A 735 37.08 22.79 22.61
CA TYR A 735 38.03 23.71 22.01
C TYR A 735 37.42 24.41 20.80
N ALA A 736 37.81 25.66 20.59
CA ALA A 736 37.58 26.38 19.34
C ALA A 736 38.58 25.93 18.25
N VAL A 737 38.36 26.34 17.00
CA VAL A 737 39.21 25.94 15.84
C VAL A 737 40.68 26.35 16.02
N ASP A 738 40.94 27.43 16.75
CA ASP A 738 42.28 27.94 17.06
C ASP A 738 42.96 27.20 18.23
N GLY A 739 42.29 26.21 18.83
CA GLY A 739 42.78 25.45 19.97
C GLY A 739 42.50 26.08 21.34
N ALA A 740 41.83 27.24 21.42
CA ALA A 740 41.46 27.84 22.68
C ALA A 740 40.41 26.97 23.42
N VAL A 741 40.60 26.75 24.72
CA VAL A 741 39.63 26.03 25.56
C VAL A 741 38.38 26.88 25.71
N VAL A 742 37.25 26.32 25.27
CA VAL A 742 35.92 26.94 25.35
C VAL A 742 35.24 26.54 26.66
N ARG A 743 35.30 25.25 27.02
CA ARG A 743 34.70 24.72 28.26
C ARG A 743 35.31 23.37 28.65
N THR A 744 35.36 23.10 29.95
CA THR A 744 35.74 21.78 30.50
C THR A 744 34.58 21.25 31.34
N LEU A 745 34.12 20.04 31.03
CA LEU A 745 33.10 19.29 31.73
C LEU A 745 33.80 18.19 32.55
N LYS A 746 33.84 18.35 33.88
CA LYS A 746 34.37 17.33 34.79
C LYS A 746 33.22 16.43 35.23
N LEU A 747 33.16 15.22 34.69
CA LEU A 747 32.11 14.25 34.98
C LEU A 747 32.44 13.39 36.21
N GLY A 748 33.68 13.44 36.69
CA GLY A 748 34.15 12.70 37.86
C GLY A 748 34.28 11.20 37.60
N HIS A 749 34.29 10.41 38.67
CA HIS A 749 34.48 8.97 38.60
C HIS A 749 33.25 8.29 37.99
N GLN A 750 33.45 7.58 36.89
CA GLN A 750 32.40 6.90 36.14
C GLN A 750 32.70 5.39 36.08
N PRO A 751 31.72 4.52 36.37
CA PRO A 751 31.90 3.06 36.26
C PRO A 751 32.03 2.60 34.79
N ILE A 752 32.41 1.33 34.61
CA ILE A 752 32.36 0.66 33.30
C ILE A 752 30.94 0.76 32.69
N GLY A 753 30.81 1.13 31.42
CA GLY A 753 29.50 1.28 30.79
C GLY A 753 29.46 2.16 29.55
N ILE A 754 28.28 2.27 28.95
CA ILE A 754 27.98 2.98 27.69
C ILE A 754 27.13 4.23 27.98
N TYR A 755 27.70 5.41 27.78
CA TYR A 755 27.10 6.70 28.08
C TYR A 755 26.59 7.36 26.79
N GLN A 756 25.48 6.86 26.22
CA GLN A 756 24.93 7.34 24.94
C GLN A 756 23.65 8.20 25.09
N GLY A 757 22.75 7.83 25.99
CA GLY A 757 21.46 8.50 26.20
C GLY A 757 21.56 9.88 26.86
N LYS A 758 20.47 10.67 26.77
CA LYS A 758 20.39 12.05 27.30
C LYS A 758 20.61 12.14 28.81
N GLY A 759 20.34 11.06 29.56
CA GLY A 759 20.50 11.02 31.01
C GLY A 759 21.92 10.74 31.49
N ARG A 760 22.82 10.24 30.62
CA ARG A 760 24.16 9.76 31.02
C ARG A 760 25.31 10.29 30.18
N ALA A 761 25.07 10.64 28.92
CA ALA A 761 26.09 11.27 28.08
C ALA A 761 26.54 12.62 28.65
N ALA A 762 27.75 13.06 28.29
CA ALA A 762 28.27 14.33 28.76
C ALA A 762 27.46 15.48 28.13
N TYR A 763 26.82 16.28 28.98
CA TYR A 763 25.94 17.36 28.54
C TYR A 763 26.70 18.68 28.35
N TRP A 764 26.53 19.29 27.19
CA TRP A 764 26.97 20.65 26.93
C TRP A 764 25.81 21.54 26.51
N ASP A 765 25.56 22.58 27.30
CA ASP A 765 24.54 23.61 27.11
C ASP A 765 24.85 24.64 25.99
N GLY A 766 25.92 24.42 25.23
CA GLY A 766 26.35 25.34 24.17
C GLY A 766 26.97 26.67 24.68
N ARG A 767 27.44 26.73 25.93
CA ARG A 767 28.04 27.93 26.54
C ARG A 767 29.51 27.74 26.88
N ASN A 768 30.28 28.83 26.83
CA ASN A 768 31.69 28.87 27.25
C ASN A 768 31.84 28.86 28.78
N ALA A 769 33.07 28.90 29.29
CA ALA A 769 33.37 28.91 30.73
C ALA A 769 32.78 30.11 31.51
N LEU A 770 32.43 31.21 30.83
CA LEU A 770 31.78 32.39 31.42
C LEU A 770 30.23 32.31 31.35
N GLY A 771 29.68 31.23 30.80
CA GLY A 771 28.23 31.05 30.62
C GLY A 771 27.67 31.75 29.38
N GLU A 772 28.51 32.30 28.51
CA GLU A 772 28.10 32.97 27.28
C GLU A 772 27.88 31.95 26.15
N PRO A 773 26.86 32.11 25.31
CA PRO A 773 26.56 31.15 24.25
C PRO A 773 27.60 31.23 23.13
N VAL A 774 28.07 30.07 22.65
CA VAL A 774 29.10 30.00 21.59
C VAL A 774 28.55 30.35 20.20
N ALA A 775 29.39 30.76 19.26
CA ALA A 775 28.97 31.09 17.90
C ALA A 775 28.71 29.83 17.05
N SER A 776 28.01 29.98 15.91
CA SER A 776 27.99 28.92 14.88
C SER A 776 29.41 28.72 14.35
N GLY A 777 29.85 27.46 14.25
CA GLY A 777 31.21 27.15 13.85
C GLY A 777 31.62 25.71 14.12
N VAL A 778 32.83 25.37 13.73
CA VAL A 778 33.45 24.07 14.03
C VAL A 778 34.08 24.15 15.42
N TYR A 779 33.80 23.16 16.26
CA TYR A 779 34.43 22.99 17.55
C TYR A 779 35.03 21.59 17.64
N PHE A 780 36.02 21.43 18.50
CA PHE A 780 36.59 20.12 18.82
C PHE A 780 36.28 19.77 20.27
N TYR A 781 36.13 18.50 20.57
CA TYR A 781 35.97 18.03 21.94
C TYR A 781 36.84 16.81 22.17
N THR A 782 37.49 16.79 23.33
CA THR A 782 38.40 15.74 23.74
C THR A 782 37.87 15.08 25.00
N LEU A 783 37.70 13.77 24.96
CA LEU A 783 37.50 12.93 26.12
C LEU A 783 38.87 12.58 26.70
N SER A 784 39.04 12.76 28.00
CA SER A 784 40.22 12.35 28.76
C SER A 784 39.78 11.52 29.95
N THR A 785 40.44 10.38 30.17
CA THR A 785 40.18 9.52 31.34
C THR A 785 41.45 9.29 32.14
N GLU A 786 41.36 9.43 33.46
CA GLU A 786 42.45 9.13 34.40
C GLU A 786 42.07 7.87 35.21
N SER A 787 42.93 6.84 35.16
CA SER A 787 42.68 5.57 35.85
C SER A 787 43.08 5.68 37.32
N THR A 788 42.23 5.16 38.22
CA THR A 788 42.44 5.24 39.67
C THR A 788 43.10 3.99 40.28
N ARG A 789 43.78 3.14 39.49
CA ARG A 789 44.45 1.92 40.01
C ARG A 789 45.88 1.73 39.50
N ASP A 790 46.76 1.30 40.43
CA ASP A 790 48.15 0.85 40.26
C ASP A 790 48.32 -0.41 39.35
N SER A 791 47.46 -0.63 38.36
CA SER A 791 47.58 -1.73 37.40
C SER A 791 48.32 -1.27 36.16
N VAL A 792 49.48 -1.90 35.93
CA VAL A 792 50.54 -1.65 34.92
C VAL A 792 50.09 -1.77 33.44
N THR A 793 48.79 -1.66 33.13
CA THR A 793 48.23 -1.84 31.77
C THR A 793 47.15 -0.83 31.35
N ALA A 794 46.63 0.04 32.23
CA ALA A 794 45.60 1.02 31.88
C ALA A 794 46.23 2.37 31.52
N GLY A 795 46.41 2.65 30.22
CA GLY A 795 46.90 3.94 29.75
C GLY A 795 45.86 5.06 29.88
N GLU A 796 46.31 6.30 30.06
CA GLU A 796 45.48 7.49 29.88
C GLU A 796 44.82 7.45 28.50
N PHE A 797 43.48 7.41 28.45
CA PHE A 797 42.75 7.47 27.18
C PHE A 797 42.48 8.93 26.84
N THR A 798 42.88 9.32 25.63
CA THR A 798 42.46 10.60 25.05
C THR A 798 41.97 10.40 23.62
N ALA A 799 40.79 10.96 23.31
CA ALA A 799 40.27 10.97 21.95
C ALA A 799 39.61 12.30 21.65
N THR A 800 39.86 12.83 20.46
CA THR A 800 39.32 14.11 20.01
C THR A 800 38.42 13.91 18.80
N ARG A 801 37.27 14.57 18.79
CA ARG A 801 36.33 14.59 17.66
C ARG A 801 35.95 16.01 17.29
N LYS A 802 35.50 16.18 16.05
CA LYS A 802 34.93 17.43 15.54
C LYS A 802 33.42 17.45 15.77
N MET A 803 32.88 18.62 16.08
CA MET A 803 31.45 18.91 16.04
C MET A 803 31.21 20.20 15.27
N LEU A 804 30.04 20.29 14.64
CA LEU A 804 29.57 21.51 13.97
C LEU A 804 28.40 22.05 14.78
N ILE A 805 28.53 23.30 15.24
CA ILE A 805 27.44 24.04 15.86
C ILE A 805 26.83 24.95 14.81
N LYS A 806 25.53 24.81 14.56
CA LYS A 806 24.73 25.66 13.68
C LYS A 806 23.58 26.24 14.49
N LYS A 807 23.71 27.52 14.86
CA LYS A 807 22.58 28.32 15.36
C LYS A 807 21.71 28.79 14.22
#